data_AF-A0A9X3SEM7-F1
#
_entry.id   AF-A0A9X3SEM7-F1
#
_cell.length_a   1.000
_cell.length_b   1.000
_cell.length_c   1.000
_cell.angle_alpha   90.00
_cell.angle_beta   90.00
_cell.angle_gamma   90.00
#
_symmetry.space_group_name_H-M   'P 1'
#
loop_
_entity.id
_entity.type
_entity.pdbx_description
1 polymer ?
#
loop_
_entity_poly.entity_id
_entity_poly.type
_entity_poly.pdbx_seq_one_letter_code
_entity_poly.pdbx_strand_id
1 'polypeptide(L)'
;MRRISLASAAACALLAASSSTAWAWTTVTNTNGDTWNVNDAADPGMDTGSIHNTGTNSLQGYGGLRVKVPGSPRMNGVLLRGFDLTADSPTQFTSKKAVALGGVLIKRSIAFNTSEAYARYLDTFTNTTGAPLTIEVAFGGQLGYNTGTNQSAIAATSSGDTTLTTADKWTVSFSPNAAGTATVNGTSATVPGTFDRTGNFLRDPFTYAHATSGDHANHLGYVNTLTLPAGATKALVRYVVTGLSETRAPAGGGSTPAAGSQVAAVTAKATALAAAPPLGDLAPAEACAIVNVEISAVTCGAAPAYAVGPIAGDKAIGATTSSPYNVVGKTITQLVADLKSGVTTSEQITQAYLDRIAAYDRGPFGLNSVITLAPTALAQAKAADVARKAGDTRPLLGIPILAKDIISTKDMPTTGGSRVFEGFQSTTDAWQVIKVREAGAIVLGKANLAEFATDGHFSPSAYGQVWNAYNPSISPIGSSGGSATAVASSFAAAAFGTQTGDSLWGPSSAVSLVSLRGTDGMQSSGGTMPLTYIQDYVGWISQSLGDLALLLNATAIANPADPLDDVSDGHRPADWTTGLDAGALQGKVIGVPATAFDDPFGTQGTEDAMRESFKHFVAAGATVKEIPDPPAGPSSPAGDRGYEGWRQWLLEHPNAPYTLAEQIMRSPLRLPQFRNTTPYTGTGAMTVEQTKAFEAQRAEYRARLATWMDTNGVDAVVFPGQLSDIHLNDSIQPSFGRRDPQGSAAGVPNVIFPAGVNDHGQPINLQLQGKAFDDLKLMGFAYAFEAKAAGRVAPPTSVTPVLPFATTAGGTVGGTVPATLSLSLGAPATFGAFTPGVEKDYAATSKATVISTAGDAALTVSEPGHLANGSFTLAEPLRVSFSKASWTAPVSNDIVDITFNQLIKRTDPLRTGTYSKTLTFTLSTTTP
;
A
#
# COMPACT_ATOMS: atom_id res chain seq x y z
N MET A 1 38.36 27.40 -26.54
CA MET A 1 38.07 28.76 -26.05
C MET A 1 36.67 29.18 -26.48
N ARG A 2 35.69 29.16 -25.56
CA ARG A 2 34.52 30.04 -25.56
C ARG A 2 33.90 29.95 -24.17
N ARG A 3 33.93 31.09 -23.48
CA ARG A 3 33.44 31.29 -22.11
C ARG A 3 31.91 31.15 -22.10
N ILE A 4 31.38 30.28 -21.25
CA ILE A 4 29.99 30.35 -20.80
C ILE A 4 30.04 30.69 -19.31
N SER A 5 29.21 31.66 -18.96
CA SER A 5 29.23 32.52 -17.77
C SER A 5 29.02 31.81 -16.44
N LEU A 6 29.70 32.31 -15.40
CA LEU A 6 29.61 31.99 -13.97
C LEU A 6 28.21 32.21 -13.31
N ALA A 7 27.12 32.25 -14.06
CA ALA A 7 25.78 32.52 -13.51
C ALA A 7 25.01 31.27 -13.04
N SER A 8 25.46 30.06 -13.36
CA SER A 8 24.76 28.81 -12.96
C SER A 8 25.19 28.23 -11.61
N ALA A 9 26.25 28.76 -10.98
CA ALA A 9 26.75 28.27 -9.69
C ALA A 9 26.11 28.97 -8.47
N ALA A 10 25.47 30.13 -8.64
CA ALA A 10 24.81 30.87 -7.57
C ALA A 10 23.33 30.49 -7.36
N ALA A 11 22.71 29.78 -8.32
CA ALA A 11 21.33 29.30 -8.19
C ALA A 11 21.20 28.03 -7.33
N CYS A 12 22.28 27.28 -7.10
CA CYS A 12 22.28 26.12 -6.19
C CYS A 12 22.50 26.48 -4.71
N ALA A 13 22.96 27.70 -4.39
CA ALA A 13 23.21 28.11 -3.01
C ALA A 13 22.04 28.87 -2.36
N LEU A 14 21.03 29.28 -3.14
CA LEU A 14 19.84 29.98 -2.65
C LEU A 14 18.56 29.12 -2.59
N LEU A 15 18.65 27.83 -2.94
CA LEU A 15 17.61 26.83 -2.61
C LEU A 15 17.82 26.17 -1.24
N ALA A 16 18.92 26.48 -0.54
CA ALA A 16 19.22 26.00 0.80
C ALA A 16 18.46 26.76 1.93
N ALA A 17 17.48 27.59 1.58
CA ALA A 17 16.65 28.34 2.54
C ALA A 17 15.16 27.92 2.55
N SER A 18 14.78 26.78 1.96
CA SER A 18 13.41 26.26 2.06
C SER A 18 13.26 24.74 1.95
N SER A 19 14.33 23.95 2.04
CA SER A 19 14.19 22.50 2.17
C SER A 19 13.56 22.21 3.54
N SER A 20 12.26 21.96 3.56
CA SER A 20 11.51 21.54 4.73
C SER A 20 12.21 20.34 5.36
N THR A 21 12.66 20.51 6.59
CA THR A 21 13.05 19.44 7.51
C THR A 21 12.07 18.27 7.43
N ALA A 22 12.55 17.03 7.31
CA ALA A 22 11.66 15.85 7.33
C ALA A 22 11.04 15.72 8.73
N TRP A 23 9.72 15.73 8.89
CA TRP A 23 9.10 15.79 10.24
C TRP A 23 8.18 14.60 10.49
N ALA A 24 8.50 13.83 11.53
CA ALA A 24 7.81 12.59 11.91
C ALA A 24 6.54 12.75 12.73
N TRP A 25 6.46 13.74 13.61
CA TRP A 25 5.30 13.94 14.47
C TRP A 25 5.24 15.41 14.83
N THR A 26 4.04 15.97 15.00
CA THR A 26 3.91 17.21 15.76
C THR A 26 3.98 16.89 17.25
N THR A 27 4.95 17.51 17.94
CA THR A 27 5.11 17.39 19.39
C THR A 27 4.39 18.53 20.11
N VAL A 28 3.51 18.18 21.05
CA VAL A 28 2.85 19.11 21.97
C VAL A 28 3.47 18.97 23.36
N THR A 29 3.93 20.07 23.95
CA THR A 29 4.56 20.06 25.30
C THR A 29 3.63 20.70 26.32
N ASN A 30 3.38 20.01 27.43
CA ASN A 30 2.57 20.55 28.53
C ASN A 30 3.39 21.47 29.46
N THR A 31 2.73 22.24 30.33
CA THR A 31 3.41 23.20 31.23
C THR A 31 4.32 22.54 32.26
N ASN A 32 4.17 21.22 32.46
CA ASN A 32 4.96 20.41 33.37
C ASN A 32 6.18 19.76 32.67
N GLY A 33 6.40 20.05 31.38
CA GLY A 33 7.56 19.57 30.62
C GLY A 33 7.45 18.15 30.06
N ASP A 34 6.27 17.51 30.13
CA ASP A 34 6.01 16.27 29.39
C ASP A 34 5.57 16.58 27.95
N THR A 35 5.87 15.66 27.03
CA THR A 35 5.60 15.81 25.61
C THR A 35 4.59 14.78 25.13
N TRP A 36 3.78 15.13 24.13
CA TRP A 36 2.92 14.23 23.37
C TRP A 36 3.31 14.31 21.90
N ASN A 37 3.78 13.20 21.34
CA ASN A 37 4.02 13.09 19.90
C ASN A 37 2.75 12.58 19.23
N VAL A 38 2.18 13.35 18.31
CA VAL A 38 0.91 13.04 17.67
C VAL A 38 1.15 12.35 16.32
N ASN A 39 0.49 11.23 16.07
CA ASN A 39 0.45 10.53 14.78
C ASN A 39 -0.41 11.30 13.78
N ASP A 40 0.12 12.41 13.28
CA ASP A 40 -0.53 13.28 12.31
C ASP A 40 -0.10 12.93 10.86
N ALA A 41 -0.43 13.79 9.91
CA ALA A 41 -0.13 13.58 8.49
C ALA A 41 1.33 13.88 8.10
N ALA A 42 2.19 14.32 9.04
CA ALA A 42 3.59 14.58 8.76
C ALA A 42 4.38 13.27 8.55
N ASP A 43 5.32 13.24 7.60
CA ASP A 43 6.11 12.05 7.20
C ASP A 43 6.75 11.33 8.41
N PRO A 44 6.31 10.12 8.79
CA PRO A 44 5.94 9.05 7.87
C PRO A 44 4.43 8.93 7.57
N GLY A 45 3.63 9.92 7.94
CA GLY A 45 2.22 10.02 7.55
C GLY A 45 1.39 8.87 8.10
N MET A 46 1.58 8.52 9.39
CA MET A 46 0.78 7.49 10.05
C MET A 46 -0.69 7.93 10.13
N ASP A 47 -0.93 9.21 10.42
CA ASP A 47 -2.21 9.90 10.29
C ASP A 47 -3.39 9.18 10.97
N THR A 48 -3.14 8.56 12.13
CA THR A 48 -4.15 7.89 12.97
C THR A 48 -4.76 8.85 13.99
N GLY A 49 -4.05 9.94 14.31
CA GLY A 49 -4.35 10.87 15.38
C GLY A 49 -4.12 10.31 16.79
N SER A 50 -3.55 9.12 16.96
CA SER A 50 -3.17 8.64 18.28
C SER A 50 -1.94 9.37 18.81
N ILE A 51 -1.73 9.34 20.12
CA ILE A 51 -0.48 9.74 20.76
C ILE A 51 0.52 8.61 20.51
N HIS A 52 1.47 8.85 19.62
CA HIS A 52 2.55 7.92 19.28
C HIS A 52 3.31 7.48 20.52
N ASN A 53 3.73 8.47 21.31
CA ASN A 53 4.29 8.28 22.65
C ASN A 53 4.24 9.57 23.47
N THR A 54 4.45 9.45 24.78
CA THR A 54 4.76 10.58 25.66
C THR A 54 6.23 10.64 26.06
N GLY A 55 6.73 11.80 26.49
CA GLY A 55 8.09 11.95 27.01
C GLY A 55 8.36 11.09 28.27
N THR A 56 7.32 10.84 29.06
CA THR A 56 7.34 9.91 30.20
C THR A 56 6.96 8.47 29.84
N ASN A 57 6.75 8.16 28.55
CA ASN A 57 6.34 6.85 28.02
C ASN A 57 5.09 6.26 28.72
N SER A 58 4.23 7.11 29.26
CA SER A 58 2.96 6.73 29.89
C SER A 58 1.95 6.16 28.89
N LEU A 59 2.01 6.56 27.62
CA LEU A 59 1.14 6.12 26.54
C LEU A 59 1.95 5.80 25.29
N GLN A 60 1.49 4.82 24.51
CA GLN A 60 2.13 4.33 23.28
C GLN A 60 1.05 3.99 22.24
N GLY A 61 1.03 4.66 21.09
CA GLY A 61 -0.04 4.52 20.10
C GLY A 61 -1.46 4.65 20.70
N TYR A 62 -1.64 5.52 21.71
CA TYR A 62 -2.89 5.59 22.50
C TYR A 62 -3.84 6.67 21.99
N GLY A 63 -5.14 6.37 21.98
CA GLY A 63 -6.15 7.21 21.35
C GLY A 63 -6.42 6.85 19.88
N GLY A 64 -6.00 5.66 19.46
CA GLY A 64 -6.35 5.08 18.17
C GLY A 64 -7.86 4.86 18.05
N LEU A 65 -8.37 4.86 16.82
CA LEU A 65 -9.77 4.65 16.50
C LEU A 65 -9.92 3.42 15.61
N ARG A 66 -10.75 2.45 16.01
CA ARG A 66 -11.19 1.36 15.15
C ARG A 66 -12.70 1.43 15.01
N VAL A 67 -13.22 1.19 13.80
CA VAL A 67 -14.66 1.27 13.54
C VAL A 67 -15.09 0.03 12.76
N LYS A 68 -16.14 -0.62 13.25
CA LYS A 68 -16.77 -1.77 12.62
C LYS A 68 -18.15 -1.37 12.14
N VAL A 69 -18.39 -1.53 10.84
CA VAL A 69 -19.67 -1.25 10.18
C VAL A 69 -20.28 -2.52 9.58
N PRO A 70 -21.59 -2.56 9.34
CA PRO A 70 -22.23 -3.70 8.68
C PRO A 70 -21.73 -3.93 7.25
N GLY A 71 -21.89 -5.15 6.73
CA GLY A 71 -21.57 -5.46 5.33
C GLY A 71 -20.09 -5.71 5.02
N SER A 72 -19.23 -5.78 6.04
CA SER A 72 -17.81 -6.18 5.93
C SER A 72 -17.03 -5.48 4.80
N PRO A 73 -17.04 -4.13 4.74
CA PRO A 73 -16.18 -3.43 3.78
C PRO A 73 -14.70 -3.75 4.01
N ARG A 74 -13.86 -3.42 3.02
CA ARG A 74 -12.42 -3.52 3.18
C ARG A 74 -11.96 -2.68 4.38
N MET A 75 -10.96 -3.15 5.14
CA MET A 75 -10.46 -2.49 6.35
C MET A 75 -11.49 -2.32 7.48
N ASN A 76 -12.56 -3.12 7.52
CA ASN A 76 -13.52 -3.05 8.61
C ASN A 76 -12.88 -3.45 9.96
N GLY A 77 -13.01 -2.61 10.98
CA GLY A 77 -12.47 -2.87 12.32
C GLY A 77 -10.95 -2.71 12.47
N VAL A 78 -10.23 -2.29 11.42
CA VAL A 78 -8.79 -1.99 11.52
C VAL A 78 -8.57 -0.57 12.04
N LEU A 79 -7.35 -0.27 12.48
CA LEU A 79 -6.95 1.07 12.91
C LEU A 79 -7.17 2.09 11.79
N LEU A 80 -8.05 3.06 12.04
CA LEU A 80 -8.35 4.14 11.11
C LEU A 80 -7.20 5.12 10.99
N ARG A 81 -7.06 5.64 9.77
CA ARG A 81 -6.04 6.60 9.38
C ARG A 81 -6.46 7.33 8.10
N GLY A 82 -5.68 8.33 7.69
CA GLY A 82 -5.95 9.07 6.45
C GLY A 82 -6.92 10.24 6.64
N PHE A 83 -6.97 10.78 7.86
CA PHE A 83 -7.75 11.96 8.21
C PHE A 83 -7.18 13.26 7.60
N ASP A 84 -5.96 13.19 7.06
CA ASP A 84 -5.13 14.33 6.71
C ASP A 84 -5.07 15.28 7.91
N LEU A 85 -4.78 14.71 9.08
CA LEU A 85 -4.77 15.40 10.35
C LEU A 85 -3.51 16.27 10.41
N THR A 86 -3.68 17.58 10.40
CA THR A 86 -2.57 18.53 10.50
C THR A 86 -2.82 19.48 11.67
N ALA A 87 -1.75 19.94 12.33
CA ALA A 87 -1.86 20.95 13.37
C ALA A 87 -2.48 22.24 12.83
N ASP A 88 -3.64 22.62 13.36
CA ASP A 88 -4.27 23.94 13.15
C ASP A 88 -3.55 25.01 13.98
N SER A 89 -3.04 24.59 15.13
CA SER A 89 -2.24 25.36 16.08
C SER A 89 -1.34 24.40 16.88
N PRO A 90 -0.42 24.89 17.74
CA PRO A 90 0.42 24.02 18.57
C PRO A 90 -0.35 23.05 19.49
N THR A 91 -1.65 23.24 19.69
CA THR A 91 -2.48 22.44 20.61
C THR A 91 -3.78 21.96 19.98
N GLN A 92 -3.97 22.09 18.67
CA GLN A 92 -5.22 21.72 18.00
C GLN A 92 -4.97 21.04 16.66
N PHE A 93 -5.69 19.95 16.43
CA PHE A 93 -5.63 19.15 15.22
C PHE A 93 -7.04 18.84 14.75
N THR A 94 -7.33 19.06 13.48
CA THR A 94 -8.65 18.76 12.90
C THR A 94 -8.47 18.05 11.57
N SER A 95 -9.24 16.99 11.34
CA SER A 95 -9.24 16.29 10.05
C SER A 95 -9.52 17.27 8.90
N LYS A 96 -8.64 17.29 7.90
CA LYS A 96 -8.89 18.00 6.64
C LYS A 96 -9.73 17.16 5.67
N LYS A 97 -9.78 15.84 5.90
CA LYS A 97 -10.62 14.90 5.14
C LYS A 97 -11.45 14.01 6.08
N ALA A 98 -12.68 13.70 5.68
CA ALA A 98 -13.44 12.64 6.32
C ALA A 98 -13.02 11.27 5.76
N VAL A 99 -12.75 10.30 6.62
CA VAL A 99 -12.46 8.92 6.21
C VAL A 99 -13.77 8.19 5.95
N ALA A 100 -13.91 7.60 4.76
CA ALA A 100 -15.11 6.83 4.39
C ALA A 100 -14.96 5.34 4.66
N LEU A 101 -15.89 4.76 5.41
CA LEU A 101 -15.94 3.32 5.69
C LEU A 101 -17.39 2.82 5.66
N GLY A 102 -17.73 1.98 4.67
CA GLY A 102 -19.02 1.29 4.55
C GLY A 102 -20.26 2.17 4.76
N GLY A 103 -20.30 3.35 4.12
CA GLY A 103 -21.43 4.29 4.23
C GLY A 103 -21.41 5.18 5.47
N VAL A 104 -20.29 5.20 6.21
CA VAL A 104 -20.06 6.13 7.32
C VAL A 104 -18.87 7.02 7.00
N LEU A 105 -19.04 8.33 7.21
CA LEU A 105 -17.97 9.31 7.11
C LEU A 105 -17.51 9.72 8.49
N ILE A 106 -16.20 9.66 8.70
CA ILE A 106 -15.58 9.73 10.02
C ILE A 106 -14.61 10.92 10.04
N LYS A 107 -14.80 11.83 10.99
CA LYS A 107 -13.86 12.94 11.23
C LYS A 107 -13.40 12.92 12.68
N ARG A 108 -12.21 13.44 12.91
CA ARG A 108 -11.56 13.55 14.21
C ARG A 108 -11.07 14.97 14.43
N SER A 109 -11.22 15.46 15.65
CA SER A 109 -10.44 16.59 16.15
C SER A 109 -9.82 16.27 17.50
N ILE A 110 -8.65 16.85 17.75
CA ILE A 110 -7.86 16.69 18.96
C ILE A 110 -7.51 18.08 19.47
N ALA A 111 -7.83 18.36 20.73
CA ALA A 111 -7.48 19.61 21.39
C ALA A 111 -6.71 19.29 22.68
N PHE A 112 -5.55 19.91 22.85
CA PHE A 112 -4.69 19.75 24.01
C PHE A 112 -4.85 20.93 24.96
N ASN A 113 -5.09 20.65 26.23
CA ASN A 113 -4.95 21.62 27.30
C ASN A 113 -3.60 21.38 28.00
N THR A 114 -2.62 22.19 27.65
CA THR A 114 -1.23 22.03 28.12
C THR A 114 -1.05 22.41 29.58
N SER A 115 -1.89 23.29 30.14
CA SER A 115 -1.85 23.65 31.56
C SER A 115 -2.46 22.59 32.48
N GLU A 116 -3.44 21.85 31.97
CA GLU A 116 -4.18 20.84 32.73
C GLU A 116 -3.81 19.40 32.34
N ALA A 117 -2.84 19.24 31.44
CA ALA A 117 -2.24 17.97 31.02
C ALA A 117 -3.25 16.94 30.46
N TYR A 118 -4.19 17.37 29.63
CA TYR A 118 -5.10 16.45 28.92
C TYR A 118 -5.26 16.76 27.43
N ALA A 119 -5.64 15.74 26.68
CA ALA A 119 -6.08 15.82 25.29
C ALA A 119 -7.57 15.44 25.22
N ARG A 120 -8.37 16.22 24.49
CA ARG A 120 -9.76 15.90 24.14
C ARG A 120 -9.81 15.41 22.69
N TYR A 121 -10.40 14.25 22.49
CA TYR A 121 -10.73 13.67 21.19
C TYR A 121 -12.21 13.85 20.92
N LEU A 122 -12.57 14.37 19.75
CA LEU A 122 -13.94 14.40 19.25
C LEU A 122 -13.99 13.65 17.93
N ASP A 123 -14.64 12.49 17.93
CA ASP A 123 -14.83 11.66 16.74
C ASP A 123 -16.31 11.77 16.30
N THR A 124 -16.55 12.09 15.03
CA THR A 124 -17.90 12.20 14.45
C THR A 124 -18.14 11.12 13.40
N PHE A 125 -19.37 10.62 13.34
CA PHE A 125 -19.80 9.50 12.49
C PHE A 125 -21.08 9.92 11.77
N THR A 126 -20.97 10.16 10.46
CA THR A 126 -22.09 10.60 9.62
C THR A 126 -22.55 9.46 8.72
N ASN A 127 -23.81 9.05 8.81
CA ASN A 127 -24.39 8.03 7.95
C ASN A 127 -24.77 8.63 6.59
N THR A 128 -24.16 8.15 5.51
CA THR A 128 -24.43 8.60 4.14
C THR A 128 -25.37 7.68 3.35
N THR A 129 -25.88 6.64 3.99
CA THR A 129 -26.83 5.72 3.37
C THR A 129 -28.27 6.19 3.55
N GLY A 130 -29.19 5.62 2.77
CA GLY A 130 -30.62 5.90 2.85
C GLY A 130 -31.35 5.20 4.00
N ALA A 131 -30.66 4.44 4.85
CA ALA A 131 -31.25 3.67 5.94
C ALA A 131 -30.46 3.84 7.24
N PRO A 132 -31.06 3.58 8.42
CA PRO A 132 -30.30 3.54 9.68
C PRO A 132 -29.17 2.51 9.63
N LEU A 133 -28.01 2.86 10.20
CA LEU A 133 -26.85 1.98 10.33
C LEU A 133 -26.45 1.84 11.79
N THR A 134 -26.14 0.63 12.24
CA THR A 134 -25.54 0.39 13.56
C THR A 134 -24.07 0.05 13.40
N ILE A 135 -23.20 0.82 14.04
CA ILE A 135 -21.75 0.65 14.01
C ILE A 135 -21.20 0.41 15.41
N GLU A 136 -20.02 -0.20 15.48
CA GLU A 136 -19.23 -0.29 16.70
C GLU A 136 -17.96 0.55 16.56
N VAL A 137 -17.59 1.27 17.62
CA VAL A 137 -16.45 2.19 17.64
C VAL A 137 -15.58 1.85 18.86
N ALA A 138 -14.33 1.50 18.64
CA ALA A 138 -13.35 1.26 19.69
C ALA A 138 -12.33 2.41 19.76
N PHE A 139 -12.09 2.92 20.96
CA PHE A 139 -11.05 3.91 21.26
C PHE A 139 -10.06 3.34 22.28
N GLY A 140 -8.77 3.41 22.01
CA GLY A 140 -7.79 2.78 22.89
C GLY A 140 -6.37 2.82 22.35
N GLY A 141 -5.54 1.89 22.81
CA GLY A 141 -4.15 1.73 22.41
C GLY A 141 -3.35 1.03 23.50
N GLN A 142 -2.04 1.32 23.59
CA GLN A 142 -1.16 0.72 24.60
C GLN A 142 -0.86 1.71 25.75
N LEU A 143 -1.11 1.24 26.97
CA LEU A 143 -0.79 1.91 28.24
C LEU A 143 0.63 1.48 28.64
N GLY A 144 1.62 2.34 28.40
CA GLY A 144 3.01 2.10 28.82
C GLY A 144 3.79 1.02 28.06
N TYR A 145 4.90 0.55 28.66
CA TYR A 145 5.95 -0.24 28.00
C TYR A 145 6.25 -1.59 28.69
N ASN A 146 5.56 -1.94 29.77
CA ASN A 146 6.00 -3.09 30.55
C ASN A 146 5.64 -4.43 29.89
N THR A 147 6.56 -5.38 29.98
CA THR A 147 6.48 -6.73 29.39
C THR A 147 6.35 -7.77 30.51
N GLY A 148 5.75 -8.95 30.24
CA GLY A 148 5.73 -10.05 31.20
C GLY A 148 4.69 -9.91 32.31
N THR A 149 5.12 -10.16 33.55
CA THR A 149 4.29 -10.01 34.77
C THR A 149 4.02 -8.56 35.15
N ASN A 150 4.80 -7.62 34.59
CA ASN A 150 4.61 -6.20 34.81
C ASN A 150 3.68 -5.69 33.73
N GLN A 151 2.42 -5.51 34.08
CA GLN A 151 1.38 -4.97 33.20
C GLN A 151 0.98 -3.57 33.67
N SER A 152 0.34 -2.78 32.82
CA SER A 152 -0.39 -1.61 33.28
C SER A 152 -1.51 -2.03 34.24
N ALA A 153 -1.52 -1.40 35.41
CA ALA A 153 -2.48 -1.65 36.46
C ALA A 153 -3.52 -0.53 36.50
N ILE A 154 -4.76 -0.88 36.80
CA ILE A 154 -5.81 0.10 37.10
C ILE A 154 -5.60 0.58 38.54
N ALA A 155 -5.28 1.87 38.69
CA ALA A 155 -5.11 2.52 39.99
C ALA A 155 -6.45 2.90 40.62
N ALA A 156 -7.38 3.39 39.78
CA ALA A 156 -8.68 3.86 40.23
C ALA A 156 -9.68 3.87 39.07
N THR A 157 -10.95 3.71 39.41
CA THR A 157 -12.11 3.90 38.54
C THR A 157 -13.06 4.93 39.16
N SER A 158 -14.03 5.42 38.39
CA SER A 158 -15.07 6.32 38.92
C SER A 158 -15.97 5.68 39.98
N SER A 159 -16.00 4.36 40.08
CA SER A 159 -16.69 3.64 41.15
C SER A 159 -15.89 3.58 42.45
N GLY A 160 -14.64 4.06 42.45
CA GLY A 160 -13.76 4.08 43.62
C GLY A 160 -13.03 2.76 43.88
N ASP A 161 -12.91 1.90 42.86
CA ASP A 161 -12.22 0.62 42.92
C ASP A 161 -11.13 0.50 41.84
N THR A 162 -10.59 -0.70 41.66
CA THR A 162 -9.57 -1.03 40.65
C THR A 162 -10.08 -1.94 39.53
N THR A 163 -11.40 -2.10 39.41
CA THR A 163 -12.04 -3.00 38.45
C THR A 163 -12.83 -2.20 37.43
N LEU A 164 -12.33 -2.12 36.18
CA LEU A 164 -13.02 -1.39 35.13
C LEU A 164 -14.29 -2.13 34.67
N THR A 165 -15.44 -1.47 34.80
CA THR A 165 -16.74 -1.92 34.31
C THR A 165 -17.43 -0.84 33.47
N THR A 166 -18.54 -1.19 32.81
CA THR A 166 -19.34 -0.23 32.02
C THR A 166 -20.08 0.82 32.87
N ALA A 167 -20.14 0.63 34.19
CA ALA A 167 -20.63 1.65 35.11
C ALA A 167 -19.66 2.85 35.18
N ASP A 168 -18.37 2.61 34.91
CA ASP A 168 -17.35 3.61 35.06
C ASP A 168 -17.37 4.68 33.97
N LYS A 169 -17.01 5.91 34.34
CA LYS A 169 -16.91 7.08 33.46
C LYS A 169 -15.48 7.47 33.15
N TRP A 170 -14.53 6.98 33.95
CA TRP A 170 -13.10 7.15 33.75
C TRP A 170 -12.31 6.01 34.40
N THR A 171 -11.08 5.81 33.92
CA THR A 171 -10.12 4.83 34.45
C THR A 171 -8.75 5.48 34.54
N VAL A 172 -8.07 5.29 35.67
CA VAL A 172 -6.69 5.70 35.89
C VAL A 172 -5.80 4.46 35.83
N SER A 173 -4.75 4.52 35.04
CA SER A 173 -3.81 3.43 34.84
C SER A 173 -2.37 3.88 35.01
N PHE A 174 -1.51 2.97 35.46
CA PHE A 174 -0.08 3.21 35.58
C PHE A 174 0.72 1.95 35.28
N SER A 175 1.98 2.13 34.89
CA SER A 175 2.91 1.02 34.71
C SER A 175 3.78 0.84 35.96
N PRO A 176 3.66 -0.28 36.71
CA PRO A 176 4.45 -0.56 37.90
C PRO A 176 5.92 -0.84 37.55
N ASN A 177 6.81 -0.84 38.55
CA ASN A 177 8.18 -1.34 38.35
C ASN A 177 8.27 -2.87 38.45
N ALA A 178 9.43 -3.43 38.12
CA ALA A 178 9.68 -4.87 38.22
C ALA A 178 9.55 -5.45 39.63
N ALA A 179 9.55 -4.61 40.68
CA ALA A 179 9.31 -5.00 42.06
C ALA A 179 7.84 -4.84 42.50
N GLY A 180 6.92 -4.55 41.57
CA GLY A 180 5.49 -4.34 41.86
C GLY A 180 5.19 -3.08 42.67
N THR A 181 6.16 -2.19 42.85
CA THR A 181 6.00 -0.90 43.55
C THR A 181 5.76 0.24 42.55
N ALA A 182 5.38 1.42 43.07
CA ALA A 182 4.80 2.54 42.33
C ALA A 182 5.56 3.00 41.04
N THR A 183 4.81 3.78 40.26
CA THR A 183 4.87 4.07 38.81
C THR A 183 6.25 4.35 38.19
N VAL A 184 6.70 3.53 37.22
CA VAL A 184 7.94 3.80 36.44
C VAL A 184 7.68 4.76 35.29
N ASN A 185 6.59 4.51 34.57
CA ASN A 185 6.18 5.23 33.38
C ASN A 185 4.81 5.85 33.70
N GLY A 186 4.70 7.16 33.56
CA GLY A 186 3.74 8.03 34.26
C GLY A 186 2.29 7.55 34.30
N THR A 187 1.56 7.99 35.31
CA THR A 187 0.12 7.70 35.44
C THR A 187 -0.64 8.33 34.28
N SER A 188 -1.63 7.65 33.72
CA SER A 188 -2.55 8.22 32.74
C SER A 188 -3.99 7.92 33.14
N ALA A 189 -4.94 8.66 32.57
CA ALA A 189 -6.35 8.31 32.66
C ALA A 189 -7.06 8.49 31.35
N THR A 190 -8.07 7.66 31.13
CA THR A 190 -9.00 7.79 30.02
C THR A 190 -10.38 8.09 30.58
N VAL A 191 -11.03 9.11 30.03
CA VAL A 191 -12.43 9.47 30.29
C VAL A 191 -13.23 9.11 29.02
N PRO A 192 -13.70 7.86 28.89
CA PRO A 192 -14.47 7.41 27.72
C PRO A 192 -15.93 7.88 27.72
N GLY A 193 -16.44 8.39 28.85
CA GLY A 193 -17.88 8.61 29.04
C GLY A 193 -18.63 7.28 29.21
N THR A 194 -19.85 7.18 28.68
CA THR A 194 -20.57 5.89 28.58
C THR A 194 -19.97 5.02 27.49
N PHE A 195 -19.82 3.73 27.74
CA PHE A 195 -19.39 2.72 26.77
C PHE A 195 -20.08 1.37 27.08
N ASP A 196 -20.13 0.47 26.10
CA ASP A 196 -20.89 -0.78 26.20
C ASP A 196 -20.07 -1.96 26.70
N ARG A 197 -18.76 -1.95 26.43
CA ARG A 197 -17.80 -2.96 26.91
C ARG A 197 -16.36 -2.51 26.72
N THR A 198 -15.43 -3.21 27.37
CA THR A 198 -13.99 -3.12 27.09
C THR A 198 -13.56 -4.22 26.11
N GLY A 199 -12.47 -3.98 25.40
CA GLY A 199 -11.87 -4.92 24.46
C GLY A 199 -10.35 -4.84 24.45
N ASN A 200 -9.71 -5.82 23.80
CA ASN A 200 -8.27 -5.84 23.58
C ASN A 200 -7.94 -5.07 22.29
N PHE A 201 -7.26 -3.93 22.43
CA PHE A 201 -6.96 -3.04 21.31
C PHE A 201 -5.78 -3.49 20.45
N LEU A 202 -4.93 -4.41 20.94
CA LEU A 202 -3.88 -5.04 20.13
C LEU A 202 -4.53 -6.00 19.11
N ARG A 203 -5.38 -6.89 19.63
CA ARG A 203 -6.23 -7.81 18.85
C ARG A 203 -7.46 -7.08 18.31
N ASP A 204 -8.50 -7.80 17.88
CA ASP A 204 -9.78 -7.20 17.51
C ASP A 204 -10.58 -6.82 18.78
N PRO A 205 -10.74 -5.52 19.11
CA PRO A 205 -11.41 -5.09 20.33
C PRO A 205 -12.93 -5.37 20.30
N PHE A 206 -13.49 -5.70 19.14
CA PHE A 206 -14.91 -6.02 19.01
C PHE A 206 -15.20 -7.47 19.39
N THR A 207 -14.20 -8.34 19.36
CA THR A 207 -14.34 -9.78 19.64
C THR A 207 -13.55 -10.25 20.86
N TYR A 208 -12.37 -9.68 21.12
CA TYR A 208 -11.52 -10.06 22.24
C TYR A 208 -11.77 -9.13 23.42
N ALA A 209 -12.15 -9.71 24.57
CA ALA A 209 -12.27 -8.97 25.82
C ALA A 209 -10.90 -8.42 26.27
N HIS A 210 -10.94 -7.32 27.00
CA HIS A 210 -9.73 -6.79 27.64
C HIS A 210 -9.19 -7.79 28.67
N ALA A 211 -7.89 -8.08 28.60
CA ALA A 211 -7.23 -8.94 29.57
C ALA A 211 -6.98 -8.18 30.87
N THR A 212 -7.17 -8.83 32.01
CA THR A 212 -6.85 -8.25 33.33
C THR A 212 -5.45 -8.60 33.80
N SER A 213 -4.70 -9.40 33.03
CA SER A 213 -3.34 -9.80 33.36
C SER A 213 -2.41 -9.95 32.15
N GLY A 214 -1.11 -9.90 32.39
CA GLY A 214 -0.05 -10.06 31.39
C GLY A 214 0.05 -8.88 30.44
N ASP A 215 0.87 -9.02 29.41
CA ASP A 215 1.12 -7.96 28.43
C ASP A 215 -0.17 -7.40 27.78
N HIS A 216 -1.16 -8.26 27.50
CA HIS A 216 -2.43 -7.85 26.91
C HIS A 216 -3.25 -6.86 27.76
N ALA A 217 -3.00 -6.78 29.08
CA ALA A 217 -3.62 -5.78 29.94
C ALA A 217 -3.10 -4.35 29.66
N ASN A 218 -2.00 -4.21 28.92
CA ASN A 218 -1.55 -2.91 28.40
C ASN A 218 -2.47 -2.38 27.28
N HIS A 219 -3.23 -3.23 26.60
CA HIS A 219 -3.93 -2.88 25.35
C HIS A 219 -5.43 -2.66 25.55
N LEU A 220 -5.80 -1.63 26.31
CA LEU A 220 -7.18 -1.32 26.63
C LEU A 220 -7.91 -0.61 25.48
N GLY A 221 -9.11 -1.09 25.14
CA GLY A 221 -10.06 -0.44 24.24
C GLY A 221 -11.45 -0.27 24.85
N TYR A 222 -12.06 0.88 24.63
CA TYR A 222 -13.44 1.21 25.02
C TYR A 222 -14.36 1.15 23.80
N VAL A 223 -15.37 0.28 23.84
CA VAL A 223 -16.26 0.03 22.69
C VAL A 223 -17.63 0.67 22.90
N ASN A 224 -18.09 1.41 21.89
CA ASN A 224 -19.40 2.03 21.80
C ASN A 224 -20.19 1.49 20.59
N THR A 225 -21.48 1.24 20.76
CA THR A 225 -22.43 0.84 19.72
C THR A 225 -23.30 2.04 19.39
N LEU A 226 -23.23 2.52 18.15
CA LEU A 226 -23.97 3.69 17.70
C LEU A 226 -24.97 3.31 16.63
N THR A 227 -26.24 3.59 16.86
CA THR A 227 -27.25 3.59 15.79
C THR A 227 -27.36 4.99 15.19
N LEU A 228 -27.01 5.11 13.91
CA LEU A 228 -26.98 6.33 13.11
C LEU A 228 -28.20 6.36 12.17
N PRO A 229 -29.19 7.24 12.38
CA PRO A 229 -30.26 7.47 11.39
C PRO A 229 -29.71 7.88 10.03
N ALA A 230 -30.48 7.68 8.97
CA ALA A 230 -30.09 8.10 7.61
C ALA A 230 -29.80 9.60 7.56
N GLY A 231 -28.63 9.99 7.03
CA GLY A 231 -28.18 11.38 6.93
C GLY A 231 -27.77 12.04 8.26
N ALA A 232 -27.88 11.34 9.39
CA ALA A 232 -27.57 11.91 10.70
C ALA A 232 -26.11 11.71 11.09
N THR A 233 -25.63 12.61 11.96
CA THR A 233 -24.31 12.53 12.59
C THR A 233 -24.46 12.26 14.08
N LYS A 234 -23.66 11.34 14.60
CA LYS A 234 -23.40 11.21 16.05
C LYS A 234 -21.92 11.41 16.32
N ALA A 235 -21.60 11.81 17.54
CA ALA A 235 -20.23 12.06 17.97
C ALA A 235 -19.92 11.38 19.30
N LEU A 236 -18.64 11.10 19.51
CA LEU A 236 -18.09 10.62 20.77
C LEU A 236 -16.99 11.57 21.21
N VAL A 237 -17.07 12.06 22.44
CA VAL A 237 -16.02 12.89 23.05
C VAL A 237 -15.29 12.10 24.13
N ARG A 238 -13.97 12.10 24.09
CA ARG A 238 -13.14 11.34 25.03
C ARG A 238 -11.97 12.18 25.49
N TYR A 239 -11.50 11.93 26.70
CA TYR A 239 -10.34 12.64 27.24
C TYR A 239 -9.25 11.67 27.64
N VAL A 240 -8.01 12.05 27.38
CA VAL A 240 -6.81 11.35 27.83
C VAL A 240 -6.01 12.31 28.67
N VAL A 241 -5.81 11.97 29.94
CA VAL A 241 -5.05 12.74 30.92
C VAL A 241 -3.70 12.07 31.11
N THR A 242 -2.61 12.83 31.16
CA THR A 242 -1.27 12.30 31.43
C THR A 242 -0.68 12.96 32.66
N GLY A 243 -0.22 12.15 33.59
CA GLY A 243 0.66 12.52 34.68
C GLY A 243 2.12 12.27 34.32
N LEU A 244 2.99 12.87 35.11
CA LEU A 244 4.44 12.69 35.00
C LEU A 244 4.86 11.29 35.49
N SER A 245 6.08 10.87 35.13
CA SER A 245 6.73 9.73 35.79
C SER A 245 7.08 10.10 37.23
N GLU A 246 6.83 9.23 38.20
CA GLU A 246 7.23 9.42 39.62
C GLU A 246 8.60 8.82 39.94
N THR A 247 9.33 8.34 38.91
CA THR A 247 10.67 7.75 39.06
C THR A 247 11.75 8.47 38.27
N ARG A 248 11.37 9.34 37.32
CA ARG A 248 12.31 10.18 36.59
C ARG A 248 11.75 11.57 36.32
N ALA A 249 12.65 12.54 36.18
CA ALA A 249 12.31 13.90 35.79
C ALA A 249 11.69 13.91 34.37
N PRO A 250 10.82 14.90 34.07
CA PRO A 250 10.30 15.11 32.73
C PRO A 250 11.42 15.45 31.73
N ALA A 251 11.21 15.11 30.45
CA ALA A 251 12.17 15.39 29.38
C ALA A 251 12.45 16.90 29.20
N GLY A 252 11.48 17.76 29.54
CA GLY A 252 11.61 19.22 29.51
C GLY A 252 12.19 19.88 30.76
N GLY A 253 12.64 19.09 31.76
CA GLY A 253 13.15 19.59 33.05
C GLY A 253 12.11 19.58 34.17
N GLY A 254 12.57 19.69 35.43
CA GLY A 254 11.73 19.62 36.64
C GLY A 254 12.20 18.55 37.62
N SER A 255 11.63 18.54 38.83
CA SER A 255 11.88 17.50 39.84
C SER A 255 11.02 16.27 39.59
N THR A 256 11.55 15.08 39.89
CA THR A 256 10.75 13.85 39.98
C THR A 256 9.62 14.06 41.01
N PRO A 257 8.33 13.89 40.61
CA PRO A 257 7.19 13.92 41.51
C PRO A 257 7.29 12.90 42.65
N ALA A 258 6.64 13.19 43.78
CA ALA A 258 6.54 12.25 44.89
C ALA A 258 5.70 11.03 44.52
N ALA A 259 6.03 9.87 45.08
CA ALA A 259 5.28 8.63 44.85
C ALA A 259 3.79 8.78 45.19
N GLY A 260 2.91 8.31 44.30
CA GLY A 260 1.45 8.39 44.41
C GLY A 260 0.84 9.77 44.12
N SER A 261 1.65 10.83 43.98
CA SER A 261 1.15 12.19 43.74
C SER A 261 0.47 12.33 42.37
N GLN A 262 0.97 11.63 41.36
CA GLN A 262 0.43 11.68 40.01
C GLN A 262 -0.86 10.87 39.89
N VAL A 263 -1.00 9.77 40.64
CA VAL A 263 -2.28 9.04 40.73
C VAL A 263 -3.39 9.95 41.24
N ALA A 264 -3.16 10.65 42.35
CA ALA A 264 -4.15 11.57 42.91
C ALA A 264 -4.48 12.73 41.95
N ALA A 265 -3.46 13.35 41.35
CA ALA A 265 -3.64 14.49 40.44
C ALA A 265 -4.42 14.10 39.17
N VAL A 266 -4.05 12.98 38.55
CA VAL A 266 -4.72 12.45 37.35
C VAL A 266 -6.14 12.02 37.67
N THR A 267 -6.38 11.38 38.83
CA THR A 267 -7.72 11.00 39.31
C THR A 267 -8.63 12.21 39.48
N ALA A 268 -8.14 13.27 40.13
CA ALA A 268 -8.89 14.50 40.34
C ALA A 268 -9.26 15.16 39.02
N LYS A 269 -8.33 15.20 38.05
CA LYS A 269 -8.59 15.76 36.71
C LYS A 269 -9.59 14.92 35.93
N ALA A 270 -9.46 13.59 35.91
CA ALA A 270 -10.39 12.70 35.24
C ALA A 270 -11.83 12.83 35.80
N THR A 271 -11.96 12.93 37.13
CA THR A 271 -13.23 13.17 37.81
C THR A 271 -13.86 14.50 37.40
N ALA A 272 -13.07 15.58 37.36
CA ALA A 272 -13.56 16.89 36.94
C ALA A 272 -14.03 16.89 35.48
N LEU A 273 -13.28 16.26 34.57
CA LEU A 273 -13.63 16.15 33.15
C LEU A 273 -14.90 15.32 32.93
N ALA A 274 -15.12 14.25 33.70
CA ALA A 274 -16.33 13.45 33.62
C ALA A 274 -17.57 14.19 34.14
N ALA A 275 -17.41 15.02 35.17
CA ALA A 275 -18.51 15.79 35.78
C ALA A 275 -18.89 17.04 34.96
N ALA A 276 -17.90 17.73 34.39
CA ALA A 276 -18.09 18.96 33.63
C ALA A 276 -17.18 18.97 32.39
N PRO A 277 -17.54 18.23 31.34
CA PRO A 277 -16.72 18.14 30.13
C PRO A 277 -16.60 19.52 29.46
N PRO A 278 -15.37 20.02 29.20
CA PRO A 278 -15.18 21.31 28.55
C PRO A 278 -15.51 21.18 27.05
N LEU A 279 -16.65 21.76 26.65
CA LEU A 279 -17.20 21.74 25.29
C LEU A 279 -17.51 23.15 24.75
N GLY A 280 -17.16 24.21 25.48
CA GLY A 280 -17.56 25.59 25.17
C GLY A 280 -16.94 26.17 23.89
N ASP A 281 -15.91 25.51 23.35
CA ASP A 281 -15.27 25.84 22.08
C ASP A 281 -15.91 25.12 20.88
N LEU A 282 -16.82 24.16 21.11
CA LEU A 282 -17.56 23.49 20.06
C LEU A 282 -18.80 24.30 19.65
N ALA A 283 -19.15 24.25 18.37
CA ALA A 283 -20.43 24.84 17.95
C ALA A 283 -21.60 24.03 18.56
N PRO A 284 -22.76 24.65 18.85
CA PRO A 284 -23.88 23.96 19.50
C PRO A 284 -24.33 22.67 18.79
N ALA A 285 -24.31 22.66 17.46
CA ALA A 285 -24.64 21.48 16.66
C ALA A 285 -23.65 20.31 16.87
N GLU A 286 -22.37 20.61 17.07
CA GLU A 286 -21.32 19.63 17.31
C GLU A 286 -21.43 19.05 18.71
N ALA A 287 -21.65 19.92 19.71
CA ALA A 287 -21.92 19.48 21.06
C ALA A 287 -23.15 18.59 21.11
N CYS A 288 -24.28 18.97 20.49
CA CYS A 288 -25.51 18.19 20.50
C CYS A 288 -25.45 16.86 19.74
N ALA A 289 -24.41 16.62 18.94
CA ALA A 289 -24.19 15.32 18.30
C ALA A 289 -23.53 14.31 19.25
N ILE A 290 -22.91 14.76 20.34
CA ILE A 290 -22.20 13.91 21.30
C ILE A 290 -23.21 13.06 22.08
N VAL A 291 -22.94 11.77 22.20
CA VAL A 291 -23.87 10.80 22.82
C VAL A 291 -23.31 10.04 24.02
N ASN A 292 -22.05 10.24 24.39
CA ASN A 292 -21.40 9.47 25.44
C ASN A 292 -21.13 10.24 26.75
N VAL A 293 -21.48 11.52 26.83
CA VAL A 293 -21.42 12.31 28.06
C VAL A 293 -22.69 13.14 28.20
N GLU A 294 -22.98 13.60 29.41
CA GLU A 294 -24.10 14.52 29.64
C GLU A 294 -23.77 15.94 29.16
N ILE A 295 -24.73 16.59 28.49
CA ILE A 295 -24.58 17.90 27.84
C ILE A 295 -25.66 18.86 28.34
N SER A 296 -25.66 19.12 29.64
CA SER A 296 -26.70 19.92 30.30
C SER A 296 -26.59 21.44 30.02
N ALA A 297 -25.43 21.91 29.55
CA ALA A 297 -25.14 23.34 29.36
C ALA A 297 -25.43 23.87 27.93
N VAL A 298 -25.83 23.03 26.99
CA VAL A 298 -26.07 23.42 25.58
C VAL A 298 -27.53 23.24 25.22
N THR A 299 -28.17 24.30 24.72
CA THR A 299 -29.54 24.20 24.20
C THR A 299 -29.52 23.57 22.82
N CYS A 300 -29.99 22.33 22.71
CA CYS A 300 -30.03 21.60 21.44
C CYS A 300 -31.27 21.97 20.61
N GLY A 301 -31.04 22.65 19.49
CA GLY A 301 -32.03 22.84 18.41
C GLY A 301 -32.03 21.67 17.42
N ALA A 302 -32.76 21.81 16.31
CA ALA A 302 -32.66 20.86 15.20
C ALA A 302 -31.21 20.81 14.70
N ALA A 303 -30.61 19.61 14.69
CA ALA A 303 -29.22 19.44 14.27
C ALA A 303 -29.07 19.78 12.77
N PRO A 304 -28.24 20.77 12.39
CA PRO A 304 -27.93 21.02 10.99
C PRO A 304 -27.12 19.85 10.41
N ALA A 305 -27.15 19.71 9.08
CA ALA A 305 -26.29 18.77 8.38
C ALA A 305 -24.81 19.12 8.64
N TYR A 306 -24.04 18.13 9.11
CA TYR A 306 -22.62 18.33 9.43
C TYR A 306 -21.81 18.54 8.15
N ALA A 307 -20.92 19.52 8.14
CA ALA A 307 -20.05 19.75 6.99
C ALA A 307 -19.05 18.59 6.84
N VAL A 308 -19.34 17.75 5.85
CA VAL A 308 -18.61 16.51 5.58
C VAL A 308 -17.19 16.77 5.09
N GLY A 309 -16.95 17.92 4.44
CA GLY A 309 -15.64 18.26 3.85
C GLY A 309 -15.24 17.30 2.73
N PRO A 310 -13.99 17.41 2.23
CA PRO A 310 -13.42 16.42 1.31
C PRO A 310 -13.43 15.02 1.92
N ILE A 311 -13.67 14.00 1.11
CA ILE A 311 -13.75 12.61 1.57
C ILE A 311 -12.50 11.86 1.10
N ALA A 312 -11.79 11.25 2.05
CA ALA A 312 -10.77 10.24 1.80
C ALA A 312 -11.44 8.86 1.76
N GLY A 313 -11.66 8.35 0.55
CA GLY A 313 -12.21 7.02 0.32
C GLY A 313 -11.15 5.96 0.05
N ASP A 314 -11.51 4.70 0.24
CA ASP A 314 -10.71 3.58 -0.26
C ASP A 314 -10.66 3.60 -1.79
N LYS A 315 -9.44 3.74 -2.35
CA LYS A 315 -9.24 3.74 -3.81
C LYS A 315 -9.63 2.43 -4.47
N ALA A 316 -9.65 1.34 -3.71
CA ALA A 316 -9.98 0.02 -4.23
C ALA A 316 -11.48 -0.18 -4.52
N ILE A 317 -12.36 0.67 -3.97
CA ILE A 317 -13.81 0.51 -4.19
C ILE A 317 -14.12 0.74 -5.68
N GLY A 318 -14.61 -0.30 -6.35
CA GLY A 318 -14.88 -0.28 -7.78
C GLY A 318 -13.63 -0.37 -8.67
N ALA A 319 -12.45 -0.56 -8.09
CA ALA A 319 -11.23 -0.81 -8.87
C ALA A 319 -11.36 -2.11 -9.67
N THR A 320 -10.83 -2.10 -10.88
CA THR A 320 -10.81 -3.24 -11.81
C THR A 320 -9.38 -3.43 -12.30
N THR A 321 -9.10 -4.59 -12.89
CA THR A 321 -7.86 -4.81 -13.64
C THR A 321 -8.14 -4.94 -15.13
N SER A 322 -7.21 -4.41 -15.93
CA SER A 322 -7.19 -4.55 -17.38
C SER A 322 -6.50 -5.83 -17.85
N SER A 323 -5.89 -6.58 -16.93
CA SER A 323 -5.27 -7.88 -17.21
C SER A 323 -6.27 -9.02 -16.96
N PRO A 324 -6.46 -9.95 -17.91
CA PRO A 324 -7.30 -11.12 -17.70
C PRO A 324 -6.67 -12.15 -16.76
N TYR A 325 -5.39 -11.97 -16.40
CA TYR A 325 -4.63 -12.93 -15.59
C TYR A 325 -4.65 -12.56 -14.11
N ASN A 326 -4.99 -13.52 -13.25
CA ASN A 326 -4.97 -13.35 -11.81
C ASN A 326 -3.62 -13.77 -11.20
N VAL A 327 -2.90 -12.79 -10.63
CA VAL A 327 -1.60 -12.98 -9.98
C VAL A 327 -1.70 -13.34 -8.49
N VAL A 328 -2.88 -13.27 -7.87
CA VAL A 328 -3.04 -13.46 -6.43
C VAL A 328 -2.64 -14.87 -6.01
N GLY A 329 -1.64 -14.97 -5.12
CA GLY A 329 -1.15 -16.23 -4.56
C GLY A 329 -0.37 -17.12 -5.54
N LYS A 330 -0.04 -16.62 -6.74
CA LYS A 330 0.76 -17.36 -7.73
C LYS A 330 2.23 -17.38 -7.36
N THR A 331 2.84 -18.56 -7.36
CA THR A 331 4.29 -18.73 -7.19
C THR A 331 5.04 -18.37 -8.48
N ILE A 332 6.31 -17.99 -8.40
CA ILE A 332 7.17 -17.78 -9.59
C ILE A 332 7.17 -19.03 -10.47
N THR A 333 7.24 -20.22 -9.85
CA THR A 333 7.17 -21.50 -10.55
C THR A 333 5.91 -21.61 -11.42
N GLN A 334 4.74 -21.23 -10.88
CA GLN A 334 3.48 -21.21 -11.62
C GLN A 334 3.47 -20.13 -12.72
N LEU A 335 3.96 -18.92 -12.42
CA LEU A 335 4.05 -17.84 -13.42
C LEU A 335 4.93 -18.24 -14.62
N VAL A 336 6.08 -18.86 -14.36
CA VAL A 336 6.99 -19.35 -15.41
C VAL A 336 6.31 -20.44 -16.24
N ALA A 337 5.58 -21.36 -15.61
CA ALA A 337 4.83 -22.41 -16.33
C ALA A 337 3.70 -21.82 -17.21
N ASP A 338 2.95 -20.85 -16.67
CA ASP A 338 1.86 -20.18 -17.37
C ASP A 338 2.39 -19.34 -18.57
N LEU A 339 3.56 -18.70 -18.42
CA LEU A 339 4.26 -18.01 -19.52
C LEU A 339 4.75 -18.98 -20.60
N LYS A 340 5.32 -20.13 -20.22
CA LYS A 340 5.84 -21.13 -21.15
C LYS A 340 4.72 -21.82 -21.95
N SER A 341 3.58 -22.06 -21.32
CA SER A 341 2.42 -22.70 -21.94
C SER A 341 1.56 -21.74 -22.78
N GLY A 342 1.81 -20.42 -22.70
CA GLY A 342 1.03 -19.40 -23.40
C GLY A 342 -0.32 -19.09 -22.75
N VAL A 343 -0.54 -19.51 -21.49
CA VAL A 343 -1.73 -19.15 -20.70
C VAL A 343 -1.79 -17.65 -20.43
N THR A 344 -0.63 -17.00 -20.33
CA THR A 344 -0.50 -15.56 -20.07
C THR A 344 0.77 -15.01 -20.74
N THR A 345 0.91 -13.69 -20.73
CA THR A 345 2.12 -12.98 -21.17
C THR A 345 2.77 -12.21 -20.02
N SER A 346 4.03 -11.83 -20.17
CA SER A 346 4.74 -11.00 -19.20
C SER A 346 4.05 -9.64 -19.08
N GLU A 347 3.55 -9.08 -20.19
CA GLU A 347 2.74 -7.86 -20.18
C GLU A 347 1.51 -8.01 -19.28
N GLN A 348 0.76 -9.11 -19.40
CA GLN A 348 -0.45 -9.36 -18.60
C GLN A 348 -0.12 -9.54 -17.12
N ILE A 349 0.94 -10.28 -16.78
CA ILE A 349 1.39 -10.43 -15.39
C ILE A 349 1.82 -9.08 -14.80
N THR A 350 2.63 -8.32 -15.53
CA THR A 350 3.13 -7.01 -15.09
C THR A 350 1.98 -6.02 -14.90
N GLN A 351 1.04 -5.97 -15.83
CA GLN A 351 -0.15 -5.12 -15.73
C GLN A 351 -1.02 -5.50 -14.53
N ALA A 352 -1.23 -6.80 -14.27
CA ALA A 352 -2.00 -7.25 -13.11
C ALA A 352 -1.38 -6.80 -11.78
N TYR A 353 -0.05 -6.87 -11.64
CA TYR A 353 0.64 -6.35 -10.47
C TYR A 353 0.53 -4.82 -10.34
N LEU A 354 0.73 -4.08 -11.44
CA LEU A 354 0.61 -2.61 -11.45
C LEU A 354 -0.81 -2.14 -11.08
N ASP A 355 -1.85 -2.81 -11.60
CA ASP A 355 -3.25 -2.51 -11.28
C ASP A 355 -3.54 -2.73 -9.78
N ARG A 356 -2.99 -3.80 -9.19
CA ARG A 356 -3.10 -4.07 -7.75
C ARG A 356 -2.40 -3.02 -6.91
N ILE A 357 -1.18 -2.61 -7.28
CA ILE A 357 -0.45 -1.54 -6.57
C ILE A 357 -1.25 -0.24 -6.63
N ALA A 358 -1.78 0.12 -7.79
CA ALA A 358 -2.59 1.33 -7.96
C ALA A 358 -3.86 1.32 -7.09
N ALA A 359 -4.50 0.16 -6.93
CA ALA A 359 -5.72 0.00 -6.15
C ALA A 359 -5.47 -0.03 -4.62
N TYR A 360 -4.41 -0.70 -4.18
CA TYR A 360 -4.26 -1.11 -2.77
C TYR A 360 -3.05 -0.53 -2.03
N ASP A 361 -2.04 0.01 -2.73
CA ASP A 361 -0.81 0.41 -2.05
C ASP A 361 -0.88 1.83 -1.47
N ARG A 362 -1.65 2.74 -2.05
CA ARG A 362 -1.68 4.16 -1.65
C ARG A 362 -3.07 4.63 -1.20
N GLY A 363 -3.10 5.70 -0.40
CA GLY A 363 -4.33 6.31 0.13
C GLY A 363 -4.56 5.98 1.61
N PRO A 364 -5.71 6.39 2.18
CA PRO A 364 -5.99 6.24 3.61
C PRO A 364 -5.90 4.77 4.07
N PHE A 365 -6.34 3.83 3.24
CA PHE A 365 -6.26 2.40 3.52
C PHE A 365 -5.14 1.69 2.74
N GLY A 366 -4.18 2.44 2.19
CA GLY A 366 -3.04 1.89 1.47
C GLY A 366 -2.07 1.14 2.38
N LEU A 367 -1.26 0.26 1.78
CA LEU A 367 -0.20 -0.48 2.47
C LEU A 367 1.19 0.21 2.44
N ASN A 368 1.37 1.19 1.56
CA ASN A 368 2.59 1.99 1.33
C ASN A 368 3.87 1.16 1.20
N SER A 369 3.77 0.00 0.56
CA SER A 369 4.85 -0.97 0.42
C SER A 369 5.78 -0.69 -0.75
N VAL A 370 5.39 0.14 -1.74
CA VAL A 370 6.19 0.45 -2.93
C VAL A 370 6.48 1.96 -3.01
N ILE A 371 7.76 2.35 -2.94
CA ILE A 371 8.18 3.77 -3.05
C ILE A 371 8.11 4.24 -4.49
N THR A 372 8.75 3.49 -5.40
CA THR A 372 8.95 3.90 -6.79
C THR A 372 8.56 2.76 -7.72
N LEU A 373 7.86 3.05 -8.82
CA LEU A 373 7.63 2.10 -9.90
C LEU A 373 8.57 2.40 -11.07
N ALA A 374 9.08 1.35 -11.72
CA ALA A 374 9.89 1.50 -12.91
C ALA A 374 9.00 2.01 -14.07
N PRO A 375 9.29 3.18 -14.67
CA PRO A 375 8.48 3.69 -15.77
C PRO A 375 8.57 2.81 -17.03
N THR A 376 9.57 1.93 -17.09
CA THR A 376 9.82 1.02 -18.21
C THR A 376 9.30 -0.40 -17.98
N ALA A 377 8.64 -0.70 -16.86
CA ALA A 377 8.23 -2.07 -16.50
C ALA A 377 7.42 -2.77 -17.59
N LEU A 378 6.37 -2.13 -18.14
CA LEU A 378 5.56 -2.70 -19.23
C LEU A 378 6.34 -2.85 -20.54
N ALA A 379 7.27 -1.94 -20.83
CA ALA A 379 8.11 -2.05 -22.01
C ALA A 379 9.09 -3.23 -21.90
N GLN A 380 9.66 -3.45 -20.71
CA GLN A 380 10.49 -4.62 -20.40
C GLN A 380 9.68 -5.92 -20.52
N ALA A 381 8.42 -5.92 -20.06
CA ALA A 381 7.50 -7.04 -20.18
C ALA A 381 7.22 -7.43 -21.64
N LYS A 382 6.88 -6.44 -22.47
CA LYS A 382 6.71 -6.65 -23.92
C LYS A 382 7.96 -7.19 -24.60
N ALA A 383 9.12 -6.67 -24.23
CA ALA A 383 10.39 -7.16 -24.75
C ALA A 383 10.67 -8.61 -24.33
N ALA A 384 10.31 -9.00 -23.10
CA ALA A 384 10.42 -10.37 -22.62
C ALA A 384 9.48 -11.33 -23.39
N ASP A 385 8.27 -10.88 -23.73
CA ASP A 385 7.34 -11.67 -24.56
C ASP A 385 7.86 -11.88 -25.99
N VAL A 386 8.44 -10.84 -26.60
CA VAL A 386 9.11 -10.94 -27.92
C VAL A 386 10.30 -11.89 -27.85
N ALA A 387 11.15 -11.77 -26.83
CA ALA A 387 12.30 -12.64 -26.64
C ALA A 387 11.88 -14.11 -26.43
N ARG A 388 10.83 -14.35 -25.63
CA ARG A 388 10.28 -15.69 -25.44
C ARG A 388 9.79 -16.30 -26.75
N LYS A 389 9.06 -15.53 -27.56
CA LYS A 389 8.61 -15.97 -28.89
C LYS A 389 9.79 -16.27 -29.83
N ALA A 390 10.91 -15.59 -29.65
CA ALA A 390 12.16 -15.84 -30.37
C ALA A 390 13.00 -17.01 -29.81
N GLY A 391 12.51 -17.72 -28.77
CA GLY A 391 13.17 -18.90 -28.21
C GLY A 391 14.05 -18.63 -26.98
N ASP A 392 13.98 -17.45 -26.36
CA ASP A 392 14.70 -17.17 -25.11
C ASP A 392 14.11 -17.98 -23.94
N THR A 393 14.96 -18.80 -23.31
CA THR A 393 14.61 -19.72 -22.23
C THR A 393 15.17 -19.30 -20.87
N ARG A 394 15.64 -18.05 -20.71
CA ARG A 394 16.14 -17.57 -19.42
C ARG A 394 15.12 -17.82 -18.29
N PRO A 395 15.58 -18.25 -17.10
CA PRO A 395 14.72 -18.89 -16.10
C PRO A 395 13.68 -17.93 -15.49
N LEU A 396 13.99 -16.64 -15.41
CA LEU A 396 13.12 -15.61 -14.84
C LEU A 396 12.62 -14.62 -15.90
N LEU A 397 12.75 -14.95 -17.19
CA LEU A 397 12.36 -14.06 -18.29
C LEU A 397 10.93 -13.53 -18.05
N GLY A 398 10.79 -12.21 -17.94
CA GLY A 398 9.50 -11.54 -17.81
C GLY A 398 8.81 -11.64 -16.45
N ILE A 399 9.48 -12.14 -15.40
CA ILE A 399 8.94 -12.21 -14.03
C ILE A 399 9.14 -10.87 -13.30
N PRO A 400 8.07 -10.19 -12.83
CA PRO A 400 8.19 -8.93 -12.10
C PRO A 400 8.56 -9.12 -10.62
N ILE A 401 9.64 -8.47 -10.19
CA ILE A 401 10.14 -8.45 -8.80
C ILE A 401 10.36 -7.02 -8.30
N LEU A 402 10.42 -6.83 -6.99
CA LEU A 402 10.79 -5.54 -6.38
C LEU A 402 12.20 -5.58 -5.78
N ALA A 403 12.84 -4.43 -5.66
CA ALA A 403 14.08 -4.27 -4.90
C ALA A 403 13.87 -3.33 -3.71
N LYS A 404 14.33 -3.67 -2.50
CA LYS A 404 14.33 -2.73 -1.37
C LYS A 404 15.05 -1.44 -1.74
N ASP A 405 14.57 -0.27 -1.32
CA ASP A 405 15.05 1.03 -1.81
C ASP A 405 16.47 1.47 -1.37
N ILE A 406 17.21 0.60 -0.68
CA ILE A 406 18.65 0.74 -0.45
C ILE A 406 19.51 0.03 -1.50
N ILE A 407 18.91 -0.79 -2.36
CA ILE A 407 19.61 -1.54 -3.40
C ILE A 407 19.69 -0.67 -4.65
N SER A 408 20.91 -0.34 -5.10
CA SER A 408 21.12 0.55 -6.24
C SER A 408 20.52 -0.01 -7.53
N THR A 409 19.86 0.89 -8.25
CA THR A 409 19.34 0.66 -9.60
C THR A 409 19.77 1.81 -10.49
N LYS A 410 20.21 1.53 -11.70
CA LYS A 410 20.63 2.58 -12.65
C LYS A 410 19.47 3.29 -13.34
N ASP A 411 18.27 2.72 -13.29
CA ASP A 411 17.07 3.19 -14.00
C ASP A 411 15.94 3.68 -13.07
N MET A 412 16.17 3.69 -11.76
CA MET A 412 15.27 4.23 -10.73
C MET A 412 16.08 4.84 -9.58
N PRO A 413 15.52 5.82 -8.86
CA PRO A 413 16.11 6.33 -7.62
C PRO A 413 16.41 5.25 -6.58
N THR A 414 17.40 5.52 -5.73
CA THR A 414 17.74 4.70 -4.55
C THR A 414 17.87 5.65 -3.38
N THR A 415 16.79 5.83 -2.61
CA THR A 415 16.71 6.94 -1.64
C THR A 415 16.98 6.48 -0.21
N GLY A 416 17.00 5.16 0.01
CA GLY A 416 17.04 4.58 1.35
C GLY A 416 15.80 4.92 2.19
N GLY A 417 14.69 5.28 1.55
CA GLY A 417 13.50 5.78 2.23
C GLY A 417 13.67 7.18 2.85
N SER A 418 14.71 7.92 2.45
CA SER A 418 15.06 9.22 3.03
C SER A 418 15.00 10.36 2.01
N ARG A 419 14.69 11.57 2.49
CA ARG A 419 14.84 12.80 1.68
C ARG A 419 16.30 13.20 1.47
N VAL A 420 17.22 12.63 2.25
CA VAL A 420 18.67 12.83 2.08
C VAL A 420 19.11 12.50 0.66
N PHE A 421 18.60 11.40 0.09
CA PHE A 421 18.92 10.96 -1.27
C PHE A 421 17.74 11.18 -2.22
N GLU A 422 16.91 12.21 -1.98
CA GLU A 422 15.82 12.55 -2.89
C GLU A 422 16.35 12.84 -4.30
N GLY A 423 15.82 12.12 -5.29
CA GLY A 423 16.26 12.22 -6.68
C GLY A 423 17.63 11.58 -6.98
N PHE A 424 18.35 11.03 -5.99
CA PHE A 424 19.59 10.30 -6.26
C PHE A 424 19.29 9.01 -7.01
N GLN A 425 19.98 8.84 -8.13
CA GLN A 425 19.95 7.65 -8.96
C GLN A 425 21.38 7.19 -9.20
N SER A 426 21.65 5.91 -8.93
CA SER A 426 22.97 5.34 -9.17
C SER A 426 23.30 5.31 -10.67
N THR A 427 24.57 5.36 -11.02
CA THR A 427 25.03 5.12 -12.40
C THR A 427 25.08 3.63 -12.75
N THR A 428 25.07 2.75 -11.74
CA THR A 428 25.18 1.30 -11.87
C THR A 428 24.08 0.58 -11.08
N ASP A 429 23.72 -0.61 -11.55
CA ASP A 429 22.88 -1.53 -10.80
C ASP A 429 23.73 -2.21 -9.71
N ALA A 430 23.13 -2.50 -8.56
CA ALA A 430 23.72 -3.39 -7.56
C ALA A 430 23.98 -4.79 -8.14
N TRP A 431 24.93 -5.54 -7.58
CA TRP A 431 25.33 -6.84 -8.13
C TRP A 431 24.14 -7.80 -8.29
N GLN A 432 23.31 -7.90 -7.25
CA GLN A 432 22.13 -8.76 -7.26
C GLN A 432 21.11 -8.34 -8.35
N VAL A 433 20.98 -7.04 -8.61
CA VAL A 433 20.10 -6.51 -9.66
C VAL A 433 20.64 -6.85 -11.06
N ILE A 434 21.95 -6.74 -11.27
CA ILE A 434 22.60 -7.17 -12.52
C ILE A 434 22.25 -8.63 -12.81
N LYS A 435 22.46 -9.51 -11.82
CA LYS A 435 22.25 -10.95 -11.97
C LYS A 435 20.80 -11.35 -12.21
N VAL A 436 19.85 -10.74 -11.51
CA VAL A 436 18.44 -11.07 -11.76
C VAL A 436 17.96 -10.56 -13.13
N ARG A 437 18.48 -9.42 -13.62
CA ARG A 437 18.20 -8.91 -14.97
C ARG A 437 18.83 -9.79 -16.05
N GLU A 438 20.05 -10.28 -15.83
CA GLU A 438 20.70 -11.29 -16.70
C GLU A 438 19.84 -12.54 -16.81
N ALA A 439 19.22 -12.99 -15.71
CA ALA A 439 18.25 -14.09 -15.68
C ALA A 439 16.87 -13.75 -16.30
N GLY A 440 16.66 -12.51 -16.74
CA GLY A 440 15.50 -12.06 -17.50
C GLY A 440 14.36 -11.45 -16.67
N ALA A 441 14.53 -11.28 -15.35
CA ALA A 441 13.51 -10.67 -14.50
C ALA A 441 13.34 -9.17 -14.78
N ILE A 442 12.15 -8.67 -14.43
CA ILE A 442 11.78 -7.25 -14.52
C ILE A 442 11.84 -6.69 -13.11
N VAL A 443 12.71 -5.71 -12.87
CA VAL A 443 12.66 -4.95 -11.61
C VAL A 443 11.52 -3.95 -11.71
N LEU A 444 10.36 -4.33 -11.20
CA LEU A 444 9.08 -3.59 -11.27
C LEU A 444 9.16 -2.23 -10.58
N GLY A 445 10.01 -2.11 -9.56
CA GLY A 445 10.03 -0.94 -8.69
C GLY A 445 10.91 -1.12 -7.45
N LYS A 446 10.85 -0.12 -6.56
CA LYS A 446 11.55 -0.06 -5.28
C LYS A 446 10.56 -0.21 -4.13
N ALA A 447 10.82 -1.18 -3.25
CA ALA A 447 10.00 -1.44 -2.06
C ALA A 447 10.40 -0.51 -0.90
N ASN A 448 9.40 -0.09 -0.13
CA ASN A 448 9.56 0.75 1.06
C ASN A 448 10.19 -0.03 2.23
N LEU A 449 10.65 0.68 3.25
CA LEU A 449 11.51 0.16 4.31
C LEU A 449 11.48 1.06 5.55
N ALA A 450 12.10 0.62 6.64
CA ALA A 450 12.59 1.55 7.65
C ALA A 450 13.75 2.38 7.06
N GLU A 451 13.72 3.70 7.20
CA GLU A 451 14.74 4.62 6.65
C GLU A 451 16.18 4.09 6.91
N PHE A 452 16.98 3.94 5.86
CA PHE A 452 18.34 3.38 5.87
C PHE A 452 18.50 2.04 6.62
N ALA A 453 17.43 1.25 6.69
CA ALA A 453 17.40 0.00 7.42
C ALA A 453 17.68 0.13 8.94
N THR A 454 17.41 1.30 9.55
CA THR A 454 17.77 1.56 10.96
C THR A 454 16.79 1.05 12.00
N ASP A 455 15.67 0.45 11.59
CA ASP A 455 14.70 -0.13 12.53
C ASP A 455 14.25 -1.52 12.08
N GLY A 456 14.32 -2.46 13.02
CA GLY A 456 13.88 -3.84 12.89
C GLY A 456 12.42 -4.05 13.33
N HIS A 457 11.83 -3.10 14.04
CA HIS A 457 10.50 -3.27 14.65
C HIS A 457 9.38 -2.71 13.78
N PHE A 458 9.65 -1.62 13.07
CA PHE A 458 8.71 -0.93 12.20
C PHE A 458 9.35 -0.61 10.86
N SER A 459 8.56 -0.19 9.87
CA SER A 459 9.07 0.29 8.58
C SER A 459 8.58 1.72 8.23
N PRO A 460 8.95 2.75 9.03
CA PRO A 460 8.72 4.15 8.70
C PRO A 460 9.79 4.71 7.76
N SER A 461 9.35 5.49 6.78
CA SER A 461 10.23 6.26 5.90
C SER A 461 9.63 7.63 5.58
N ALA A 462 10.43 8.51 4.98
CA ALA A 462 9.93 9.79 4.47
C ALA A 462 8.97 9.66 3.26
N TYR A 463 8.67 8.43 2.83
CA TYR A 463 7.70 8.11 1.77
C TYR A 463 6.46 7.39 2.30
N GLY A 464 6.33 7.29 3.62
CA GLY A 464 5.18 6.73 4.31
C GLY A 464 5.51 5.55 5.22
N GLN A 465 4.66 5.33 6.22
CA GLN A 465 4.64 4.12 7.05
C GLN A 465 4.10 2.93 6.24
N VAL A 466 4.85 1.82 6.23
CA VAL A 466 4.37 0.54 5.68
C VAL A 466 3.37 -0.12 6.64
N TRP A 467 2.33 -0.75 6.10
CA TRP A 467 1.30 -1.45 6.88
C TRP A 467 1.29 -2.95 6.60
N ASN A 468 1.05 -3.76 7.63
CA ASN A 468 1.06 -5.22 7.52
C ASN A 468 -0.07 -5.76 6.62
N ALA A 469 0.25 -6.74 5.77
CA ALA A 469 -0.67 -7.32 4.78
C ALA A 469 -1.79 -8.18 5.39
N TYR A 470 -1.61 -8.73 6.59
CA TYR A 470 -2.59 -9.57 7.29
C TYR A 470 -3.51 -8.74 8.19
N ASN A 471 -2.90 -7.85 8.98
CA ASN A 471 -3.62 -6.95 9.86
C ASN A 471 -2.95 -5.57 9.83
N PRO A 472 -3.50 -4.63 9.04
CA PRO A 472 -2.98 -3.26 8.94
C PRO A 472 -3.06 -2.43 10.23
N SER A 473 -3.37 -3.00 11.39
CA SER A 473 -3.27 -2.34 12.69
C SER A 473 -1.96 -2.67 13.42
N ILE A 474 -1.27 -3.74 13.02
CA ILE A 474 -0.01 -4.20 13.63
C ILE A 474 1.17 -3.93 12.70
N SER A 475 2.38 -3.96 13.25
CA SER A 475 3.60 -3.69 12.48
C SER A 475 3.83 -4.71 11.34
N PRO A 476 4.33 -4.29 10.17
CA PRO A 476 4.88 -5.21 9.16
C PRO A 476 6.27 -5.74 9.54
N ILE A 477 6.81 -5.31 10.68
CA ILE A 477 8.19 -5.51 11.11
C ILE A 477 9.16 -4.79 10.15
N GLY A 478 10.41 -4.60 10.57
CA GLY A 478 11.42 -3.88 9.83
C GLY A 478 12.68 -4.70 9.59
N SER A 479 13.61 -4.20 8.78
CA SER A 479 13.48 -3.00 7.95
C SER A 479 12.95 -3.28 6.54
N SER A 480 12.83 -4.55 6.12
CA SER A 480 12.31 -4.92 4.78
C SER A 480 10.78 -5.07 4.76
N GLY A 481 10.05 -4.31 5.57
CA GLY A 481 8.59 -4.42 5.70
C GLY A 481 7.84 -4.17 4.39
N GLY A 482 8.30 -3.24 3.54
CA GLY A 482 7.69 -3.00 2.24
C GLY A 482 7.89 -4.18 1.28
N SER A 483 9.08 -4.77 1.25
CA SER A 483 9.35 -5.98 0.44
C SER A 483 8.43 -7.14 0.85
N ALA A 484 8.31 -7.42 2.15
CA ALA A 484 7.45 -8.49 2.65
C ALA A 484 5.96 -8.21 2.39
N THR A 485 5.50 -7.00 2.70
CA THR A 485 4.10 -6.58 2.49
C THR A 485 3.70 -6.65 1.02
N ALA A 486 4.58 -6.22 0.11
CA ALA A 486 4.31 -6.25 -1.32
C ALA A 486 4.19 -7.70 -1.86
N VAL A 487 5.07 -8.60 -1.43
CA VAL A 487 5.01 -10.02 -1.85
C VAL A 487 3.77 -10.71 -1.29
N ALA A 488 3.45 -10.50 -0.01
CA ALA A 488 2.26 -11.06 0.62
C ALA A 488 0.98 -10.57 -0.09
N SER A 489 0.91 -9.28 -0.41
CA SER A 489 -0.24 -8.65 -1.06
C SER A 489 -0.33 -8.91 -2.57
N SER A 490 0.57 -9.73 -3.14
CA SER A 490 0.68 -9.99 -4.57
C SER A 490 0.79 -8.70 -5.38
N PHE A 491 1.73 -7.83 -4.99
CA PHE A 491 2.17 -6.65 -5.75
C PHE A 491 3.43 -6.93 -6.57
N ALA A 492 4.13 -8.02 -6.27
CA ALA A 492 5.21 -8.58 -7.08
C ALA A 492 5.31 -10.09 -6.79
N ALA A 493 6.02 -10.82 -7.65
CA ALA A 493 6.20 -12.27 -7.48
C ALA A 493 7.19 -12.60 -6.34
N ALA A 494 8.21 -11.75 -6.18
CA ALA A 494 9.17 -11.76 -5.08
C ALA A 494 9.78 -10.37 -4.91
N ALA A 495 10.53 -10.17 -3.83
CA ALA A 495 11.26 -8.93 -3.61
C ALA A 495 12.63 -9.20 -2.99
N PHE A 496 13.63 -8.41 -3.36
CA PHE A 496 14.84 -8.33 -2.56
C PHE A 496 14.54 -7.64 -1.23
N GLY A 497 15.16 -8.15 -0.17
CA GLY A 497 15.30 -7.49 1.12
C GLY A 497 16.77 -7.48 1.56
N THR A 498 17.03 -6.97 2.76
CA THR A 498 18.36 -7.01 3.36
C THR A 498 18.29 -7.38 4.83
N GLN A 499 19.37 -7.94 5.38
CA GLN A 499 19.47 -8.27 6.80
C GLN A 499 20.85 -7.92 7.37
N THR A 500 20.83 -7.11 8.42
CA THR A 500 21.97 -6.86 9.31
C THR A 500 21.79 -7.57 10.65
N GLY A 501 20.54 -7.64 11.14
CA GLY A 501 20.13 -8.39 12.34
C GLY A 501 18.96 -9.30 12.02
N ASP A 502 17.80 -8.69 11.76
CA ASP A 502 16.49 -9.32 11.61
C ASP A 502 15.77 -9.05 10.27
N SER A 503 16.30 -8.11 9.49
CA SER A 503 15.51 -7.41 8.49
C SER A 503 15.08 -8.23 7.26
N LEU A 504 15.44 -9.50 7.14
CA LEU A 504 14.80 -10.46 6.22
C LEU A 504 13.79 -11.33 6.97
N TRP A 505 14.21 -11.99 8.05
CA TRP A 505 13.35 -12.95 8.73
C TRP A 505 12.18 -12.30 9.47
N GLY A 506 12.38 -11.15 10.13
CA GLY A 506 11.35 -10.45 10.89
C GLY A 506 10.15 -10.05 10.03
N PRO A 507 10.36 -9.29 8.94
CA PRO A 507 9.29 -8.98 8.00
C PRO A 507 8.66 -10.21 7.35
N SER A 508 9.44 -11.28 7.09
CA SER A 508 8.89 -12.52 6.53
C SER A 508 7.96 -13.24 7.51
N SER A 509 8.33 -13.26 8.80
CA SER A 509 7.53 -13.77 9.91
C SER A 509 6.20 -13.05 10.07
N ALA A 510 6.18 -11.73 9.88
CA ALA A 510 4.99 -10.90 10.03
C ALA A 510 3.87 -11.23 9.03
N VAL A 511 4.21 -11.85 7.90
CA VAL A 511 3.29 -12.04 6.76
C VAL A 511 3.41 -13.41 6.07
N SER A 512 3.85 -14.45 6.79
CA SER A 512 3.87 -15.84 6.30
C SER A 512 4.68 -16.05 5.01
N LEU A 513 5.91 -15.53 4.95
CA LEU A 513 6.80 -15.65 3.79
C LEU A 513 8.09 -16.41 4.13
N VAL A 514 8.84 -16.79 3.09
CA VAL A 514 10.14 -17.44 3.21
C VAL A 514 11.27 -16.48 2.86
N SER A 515 12.40 -16.61 3.55
CA SER A 515 13.66 -15.98 3.16
C SER A 515 14.85 -16.80 3.66
N LEU A 516 15.99 -16.63 2.99
CA LEU A 516 17.27 -17.18 3.40
C LEU A 516 18.23 -16.01 3.61
N ARG A 517 18.78 -15.91 4.82
CA ARG A 517 20.03 -15.22 5.05
C ARG A 517 21.12 -16.28 4.97
N GLY A 518 21.83 -16.34 3.85
CA GLY A 518 22.86 -17.36 3.63
C GLY A 518 24.14 -17.09 4.41
N THR A 519 25.09 -18.00 4.28
CA THR A 519 26.48 -17.83 4.75
C THR A 519 27.10 -16.58 4.14
N ASP A 520 27.98 -15.90 4.87
CA ASP A 520 28.73 -14.75 4.36
C ASP A 520 29.38 -15.08 3.00
N GLY A 521 29.26 -14.15 2.04
CA GLY A 521 29.74 -14.32 0.67
C GLY A 521 28.76 -15.01 -0.29
N MET A 522 27.81 -15.81 0.22
CA MET A 522 26.90 -16.61 -0.64
C MET A 522 26.14 -15.74 -1.66
N GLN A 523 25.66 -14.58 -1.22
CA GLN A 523 25.11 -13.52 -2.06
C GLN A 523 25.83 -12.21 -1.73
N SER A 524 26.25 -11.47 -2.76
CA SER A 524 26.93 -10.20 -2.58
C SER A 524 26.00 -9.07 -2.17
N SER A 525 26.48 -8.18 -1.29
CA SER A 525 25.82 -6.92 -0.91
C SER A 525 26.27 -5.70 -1.73
N GLY A 526 27.21 -5.88 -2.67
CA GLY A 526 27.79 -4.80 -3.48
C GLY A 526 26.75 -3.94 -4.20
N GLY A 527 26.91 -2.62 -4.11
CA GLY A 527 25.95 -1.64 -4.64
C GLY A 527 24.71 -1.41 -3.74
N THR A 528 24.73 -1.81 -2.47
CA THR A 528 23.62 -1.59 -1.52
C THR A 528 24.03 -0.59 -0.44
N MET A 529 23.15 0.35 -0.08
CA MET A 529 23.43 1.26 1.03
C MET A 529 23.65 0.47 2.33
N PRO A 530 24.68 0.80 3.11
CA PRO A 530 25.13 -0.02 4.23
C PRO A 530 24.48 0.38 5.56
N LEU A 531 24.48 -0.56 6.49
CA LEU A 531 24.30 -0.32 7.93
C LEU A 531 25.53 -0.77 8.72
N THR A 532 26.11 -1.92 8.40
CA THR A 532 27.31 -2.45 9.08
C THR A 532 28.20 -3.19 8.09
N TYR A 533 29.42 -2.68 7.91
CA TYR A 533 30.44 -3.30 7.05
C TYR A 533 30.59 -4.80 7.34
N ILE A 534 30.64 -5.62 6.28
CA ILE A 534 30.76 -7.10 6.24
C ILE A 534 29.71 -7.92 7.02
N GLN A 535 28.69 -7.29 7.60
CA GLN A 535 27.59 -7.99 8.27
C GLN A 535 26.29 -7.98 7.44
N ASP A 536 26.12 -6.94 6.63
CA ASP A 536 24.94 -6.74 5.80
C ASP A 536 24.82 -7.81 4.70
N TYR A 537 23.63 -8.37 4.57
CA TYR A 537 23.30 -9.42 3.60
C TYR A 537 22.13 -8.98 2.71
N VAL A 538 22.23 -9.18 1.40
CA VAL A 538 21.12 -9.01 0.46
C VAL A 538 20.52 -10.37 0.15
N GLY A 539 19.21 -10.51 0.36
CA GLY A 539 18.51 -11.78 0.20
C GLY A 539 17.13 -11.61 -0.43
N TRP A 540 16.45 -12.73 -0.63
CA TRP A 540 15.13 -12.77 -1.25
C TRP A 540 14.04 -13.01 -0.21
N ILE A 541 12.90 -12.33 -0.41
CA ILE A 541 11.63 -12.63 0.27
C ILE A 541 10.67 -13.15 -0.81
N SER A 542 10.12 -14.36 -0.61
CA SER A 542 9.26 -15.02 -1.58
C SER A 542 8.14 -15.84 -0.93
N GLN A 543 7.21 -16.35 -1.74
CA GLN A 543 6.05 -17.09 -1.26
C GLN A 543 6.33 -18.57 -0.97
N SER A 544 7.40 -19.15 -1.50
CA SER A 544 7.68 -20.58 -1.36
C SER A 544 9.18 -20.87 -1.45
N LEU A 545 9.62 -21.98 -0.85
CA LEU A 545 11.01 -22.41 -0.91
C LEU A 545 11.46 -22.76 -2.35
N GLY A 546 10.52 -23.22 -3.19
CA GLY A 546 10.73 -23.42 -4.62
C GLY A 546 11.09 -22.13 -5.36
N ASP A 547 10.33 -21.07 -5.11
CA ASP A 547 10.62 -19.76 -5.71
C ASP A 547 11.94 -19.18 -5.19
N LEU A 548 12.21 -19.34 -3.88
CA LEU A 548 13.48 -18.92 -3.28
C LEU A 548 14.68 -19.63 -3.94
N ALA A 549 14.60 -20.95 -4.19
CA ALA A 549 15.66 -21.69 -4.89
C ALA A 549 15.87 -21.21 -6.33
N LEU A 550 14.80 -20.93 -7.09
CA LEU A 550 14.90 -20.37 -8.45
C LEU A 550 15.57 -19.00 -8.45
N LEU A 551 15.27 -18.17 -7.46
CA LEU A 551 15.87 -16.84 -7.30
C LEU A 551 17.35 -16.94 -6.91
N LEU A 552 17.71 -17.86 -6.01
CA LEU A 552 19.10 -18.12 -5.61
C LEU A 552 19.95 -18.66 -6.77
N ASN A 553 19.40 -19.52 -7.63
CA ASN A 553 20.05 -19.95 -8.87
C ASN A 553 20.47 -18.79 -9.77
N ALA A 554 19.70 -17.69 -9.75
CA ALA A 554 20.03 -16.50 -10.52
C ALA A 554 21.04 -15.58 -9.82
N THR A 555 21.09 -15.55 -8.48
CA THR A 555 21.75 -14.45 -7.76
C THR A 555 22.83 -14.85 -6.75
N ALA A 556 22.92 -16.11 -6.35
CA ALA A 556 24.03 -16.65 -5.57
C ALA A 556 25.26 -16.88 -6.47
N ILE A 557 25.75 -15.79 -7.07
CA ILE A 557 26.83 -15.77 -8.06
C ILE A 557 27.99 -14.94 -7.50
N ALA A 558 29.20 -15.46 -7.65
CA ALA A 558 30.44 -14.84 -7.19
C ALA A 558 30.59 -13.40 -7.65
N ASN A 559 30.95 -12.50 -6.73
CA ASN A 559 31.31 -11.12 -7.02
C ASN A 559 32.73 -10.87 -6.52
N PRO A 560 33.74 -10.88 -7.41
CA PRO A 560 35.13 -10.69 -6.99
C PRO A 560 35.43 -9.34 -6.32
N ALA A 561 34.52 -8.36 -6.40
CA ALA A 561 34.64 -7.08 -5.70
C ALA A 561 34.08 -7.11 -4.27
N ASP A 562 33.35 -8.16 -3.90
CA ASP A 562 32.81 -8.32 -2.55
C ASP A 562 33.91 -8.80 -1.59
N PRO A 563 34.15 -8.11 -0.45
CA PRO A 563 35.17 -8.52 0.51
C PRO A 563 34.93 -9.90 1.14
N LEU A 564 33.72 -10.46 1.02
CA LEU A 564 33.37 -11.77 1.54
C LEU A 564 33.27 -12.85 0.45
N ASP A 565 33.56 -12.56 -0.82
CA ASP A 565 33.42 -13.53 -1.92
C ASP A 565 34.20 -14.82 -1.66
N ASP A 566 35.48 -14.67 -1.28
CA ASP A 566 36.41 -15.75 -0.95
C ASP A 566 35.91 -16.66 0.18
N VAL A 567 35.06 -16.13 1.08
CA VAL A 567 34.48 -16.94 2.16
C VAL A 567 33.61 -18.06 1.59
N SER A 568 32.91 -17.80 0.49
CA SER A 568 31.94 -18.74 -0.11
C SER A 568 32.42 -19.37 -1.42
N ASP A 569 33.65 -19.07 -1.84
CA ASP A 569 34.22 -19.66 -3.05
C ASP A 569 34.27 -21.19 -2.94
N GLY A 570 33.91 -21.87 -4.02
CA GLY A 570 33.78 -23.34 -4.07
C GLY A 570 32.63 -23.95 -3.27
N HIS A 571 31.87 -23.17 -2.48
CA HIS A 571 30.78 -23.68 -1.62
C HIS A 571 29.38 -23.40 -2.16
N ARG A 572 29.25 -22.57 -3.20
CA ARG A 572 27.94 -22.23 -3.79
C ARG A 572 27.34 -23.44 -4.51
N PRO A 573 26.08 -23.82 -4.23
CA PRO A 573 25.39 -24.85 -4.99
C PRO A 573 25.32 -24.49 -6.47
N ALA A 574 25.55 -25.47 -7.35
CA ALA A 574 25.34 -25.29 -8.79
C ALA A 574 23.85 -25.14 -9.12
N ASP A 575 22.99 -25.81 -8.36
CA ASP A 575 21.53 -25.71 -8.46
C ASP A 575 20.90 -25.84 -7.07
N TRP A 576 20.22 -24.79 -6.63
CA TRP A 576 19.55 -24.72 -5.34
C TRP A 576 18.29 -25.59 -5.26
N THR A 577 17.70 -25.96 -6.41
CA THR A 577 16.49 -26.79 -6.43
C THR A 577 16.80 -28.24 -6.02
N THR A 578 18.06 -28.68 -6.12
CA THR A 578 18.46 -30.04 -5.70
C THR A 578 18.38 -30.24 -4.20
N GLY A 579 18.31 -29.16 -3.41
CA GLY A 579 18.10 -29.23 -1.96
C GLY A 579 16.65 -29.49 -1.58
N LEU A 580 15.68 -29.26 -2.47
CA LEU A 580 14.25 -29.34 -2.19
C LEU A 580 13.75 -30.80 -2.20
N ASP A 581 14.16 -31.56 -1.19
CA ASP A 581 13.78 -32.96 -0.99
C ASP A 581 12.83 -33.10 0.21
N ALA A 582 11.64 -33.67 -0.02
CA ALA A 582 10.66 -33.92 1.04
C ALA A 582 11.13 -34.95 2.09
N GLY A 583 12.17 -35.73 1.78
CA GLY A 583 12.84 -36.66 2.69
C GLY A 583 14.04 -36.08 3.45
N ALA A 584 14.39 -34.80 3.25
CA ALA A 584 15.63 -34.22 3.77
C ALA A 584 15.79 -34.29 5.30
N LEU A 585 14.67 -34.35 6.04
CA LEU A 585 14.65 -34.45 7.51
C LEU A 585 14.77 -35.89 8.05
N GLN A 586 14.74 -36.91 7.20
CA GLN A 586 14.78 -38.31 7.63
C GLN A 586 16.08 -38.61 8.40
N GLY A 587 15.94 -39.00 9.67
CA GLY A 587 17.06 -39.34 10.56
C GLY A 587 17.88 -38.12 11.04
N LYS A 588 17.41 -36.90 10.82
CA LYS A 588 18.08 -35.67 11.27
C LYS A 588 17.72 -35.30 12.69
N VAL A 589 18.59 -34.53 13.35
CA VAL A 589 18.37 -34.01 14.70
C VAL A 589 18.26 -32.49 14.66
N ILE A 590 17.10 -31.97 15.07
CA ILE A 590 16.83 -30.54 15.18
C ILE A 590 16.97 -30.11 16.65
N GLY A 591 17.95 -29.26 16.92
CA GLY A 591 18.20 -28.70 18.24
C GLY A 591 17.25 -27.57 18.60
N VAL A 592 16.77 -27.53 19.84
CA VAL A 592 16.00 -26.42 20.41
C VAL A 592 16.82 -25.82 21.56
N PRO A 593 17.34 -24.58 21.44
CA PRO A 593 18.05 -23.95 22.54
C PRO A 593 17.13 -23.76 23.75
N ALA A 594 17.67 -23.99 24.95
CA ALA A 594 16.93 -23.98 26.21
C ALA A 594 16.02 -22.76 26.40
N THR A 595 16.48 -21.56 26.02
CA THR A 595 15.73 -20.30 26.24
C THR A 595 15.26 -19.62 24.96
N ALA A 596 15.43 -20.26 23.79
CA ALA A 596 15.07 -19.64 22.50
C ALA A 596 13.56 -19.39 22.34
N PHE A 597 12.74 -20.19 23.02
CA PHE A 597 11.28 -20.12 22.99
C PHE A 597 10.70 -19.69 24.32
N ASP A 598 11.42 -18.83 25.04
CA ASP A 598 10.95 -18.17 26.25
C ASP A 598 10.55 -16.75 25.86
N ASP A 599 9.24 -16.50 25.74
CA ASP A 599 8.72 -15.18 25.41
C ASP A 599 9.09 -14.14 26.49
N PRO A 600 9.85 -13.07 26.17
CA PRO A 600 10.14 -11.99 27.11
C PRO A 600 8.90 -11.21 27.57
N PHE A 601 7.76 -11.34 26.87
CA PHE A 601 6.49 -10.75 27.26
C PHE A 601 5.62 -11.69 28.11
N GLY A 602 6.05 -12.92 28.36
CA GLY A 602 5.30 -13.92 29.13
C GLY A 602 3.92 -14.22 28.53
N THR A 603 3.73 -13.97 27.24
CA THR A 603 2.51 -14.30 26.50
C THR A 603 2.53 -15.75 26.07
N GLN A 604 1.35 -16.37 26.10
CA GLN A 604 1.13 -17.74 25.63
C GLN A 604 0.35 -17.70 24.32
N GLY A 605 0.32 -18.81 23.58
CA GLY A 605 -0.37 -18.93 22.29
C GLY A 605 0.55 -18.82 21.07
N THR A 606 1.37 -17.77 20.96
CA THR A 606 2.32 -17.64 19.83
C THR A 606 3.51 -18.60 19.99
N GLU A 607 4.17 -18.60 21.16
CA GLU A 607 5.24 -19.57 21.44
C GLU A 607 4.75 -21.02 21.44
N ASP A 608 3.57 -21.27 22.02
CA ASP A 608 2.96 -22.61 22.09
C ASP A 608 2.64 -23.16 20.70
N ALA A 609 2.07 -22.33 19.81
CA ALA A 609 1.74 -22.75 18.45
C ALA A 609 3.00 -23.13 17.64
N MET A 610 4.12 -22.42 17.85
CA MET A 610 5.39 -22.81 17.23
C MET A 610 5.96 -24.10 17.81
N ARG A 611 5.93 -24.28 19.14
CA ARG A 611 6.37 -25.53 19.77
C ARG A 611 5.52 -26.72 19.31
N GLU A 612 4.21 -26.54 19.21
CA GLU A 612 3.28 -27.54 18.67
C GLU A 612 3.62 -27.89 17.22
N SER A 613 4.08 -26.92 16.42
CA SER A 613 4.50 -27.17 15.03
C SER A 613 5.72 -28.09 14.93
N PHE A 614 6.49 -28.32 16.00
CA PHE A 614 7.63 -29.24 15.99
C PHE A 614 7.23 -30.69 15.68
N LYS A 615 5.96 -31.07 15.89
CA LYS A 615 5.43 -32.36 15.44
C LYS A 615 5.64 -32.61 13.95
N HIS A 616 5.73 -31.56 13.14
CA HIS A 616 5.98 -31.66 11.70
C HIS A 616 7.44 -32.01 11.38
N PHE A 617 8.41 -31.64 12.22
CA PHE A 617 9.77 -32.18 12.13
C PHE A 617 9.77 -33.68 12.38
N VAL A 618 9.07 -34.12 13.44
CA VAL A 618 8.96 -35.55 13.80
C VAL A 618 8.25 -36.35 12.70
N ALA A 619 7.15 -35.82 12.16
CA ALA A 619 6.42 -36.42 11.05
C ALA A 619 7.24 -36.49 9.74
N ALA A 620 8.23 -35.62 9.58
CA ALA A 620 9.20 -35.65 8.48
C ALA A 620 10.40 -36.56 8.75
N GLY A 621 10.43 -37.26 9.89
CA GLY A 621 11.44 -38.25 10.23
C GLY A 621 12.63 -37.73 11.04
N ALA A 622 12.57 -36.49 11.52
CA ALA A 622 13.60 -35.92 12.40
C ALA A 622 13.34 -36.19 13.89
N THR A 623 14.39 -36.09 14.69
CA THR A 623 14.30 -36.02 16.15
C THR A 623 14.44 -34.56 16.59
N VAL A 624 13.56 -34.09 17.46
CA VAL A 624 13.68 -32.76 18.09
C VAL A 624 14.30 -32.94 19.46
N LYS A 625 15.36 -32.17 19.76
CA LYS A 625 16.18 -32.33 20.95
C LYS A 625 16.47 -30.97 21.60
N GLU A 626 16.19 -30.84 22.88
CA GLU A 626 16.63 -29.67 23.66
C GLU A 626 18.15 -29.66 23.83
N ILE A 627 18.77 -28.49 23.69
CA ILE A 627 20.22 -28.29 23.78
C ILE A 627 20.52 -27.01 24.59
N PRO A 628 21.73 -26.88 25.19
CA PRO A 628 22.15 -25.63 25.83
C PRO A 628 22.15 -24.47 24.85
N ASP A 629 21.92 -23.26 25.34
CA ASP A 629 21.96 -22.04 24.51
C ASP A 629 23.29 -21.85 23.76
N PRO A 630 23.27 -21.17 22.60
CA PRO A 630 24.47 -20.97 21.81
C PRO A 630 25.54 -20.19 22.59
N PRO A 631 26.84 -20.43 22.31
CA PRO A 631 27.92 -19.71 22.95
C PRO A 631 27.84 -18.22 22.62
N ALA A 632 28.24 -17.37 23.57
CA ALA A 632 28.37 -15.94 23.33
C ALA A 632 29.38 -15.65 22.20
N GLY A 633 29.11 -14.58 21.45
CA GLY A 633 30.02 -14.09 20.42
C GLY A 633 31.40 -13.72 20.99
N PRO A 634 32.47 -13.87 20.18
CA PRO A 634 33.80 -13.39 20.56
C PRO A 634 33.81 -11.86 20.71
N SER A 635 34.77 -11.36 21.50
CA SER A 635 34.92 -9.92 21.74
C SER A 635 35.08 -9.14 20.44
N SER A 636 34.26 -8.11 20.24
CA SER A 636 34.36 -7.24 19.06
C SER A 636 35.68 -6.47 19.07
N PRO A 637 36.47 -6.50 17.97
CA PRO A 637 37.66 -5.68 17.85
C PRO A 637 37.30 -4.19 17.67
N ALA A 638 38.31 -3.32 17.73
CA ALA A 638 38.14 -1.88 17.52
C ALA A 638 37.87 -1.53 16.05
N GLY A 639 37.12 -0.45 15.82
CA GLY A 639 36.86 0.12 14.49
C GLY A 639 35.39 0.50 14.32
N ASP A 640 35.12 1.45 13.42
CA ASP A 640 33.78 1.94 13.15
C ASP A 640 33.20 1.32 11.87
N ARG A 641 32.46 0.22 12.04
CA ARG A 641 31.86 -0.55 10.94
C ARG A 641 30.74 0.21 10.22
N GLY A 642 30.05 1.11 10.90
CA GLY A 642 28.99 1.91 10.30
C GLY A 642 29.60 2.98 9.38
N TYR A 643 30.62 3.68 9.89
CA TYR A 643 31.37 4.65 9.09
C TYR A 643 32.05 3.98 7.90
N GLU A 644 32.74 2.85 8.12
CA GLU A 644 33.45 2.14 7.07
C GLU A 644 32.50 1.66 5.96
N GLY A 645 31.32 1.14 6.32
CA GLY A 645 30.30 0.77 5.35
C GLY A 645 29.93 1.94 4.45
N TRP A 646 29.50 3.06 5.05
CA TRP A 646 29.11 4.26 4.27
C TRP A 646 30.26 4.82 3.44
N ARG A 647 31.49 4.80 3.96
CA ARG A 647 32.68 5.23 3.23
C ARG A 647 32.88 4.41 1.97
N GLN A 648 32.81 3.08 2.05
CA GLN A 648 32.96 2.20 0.89
C GLN A 648 31.86 2.42 -0.13
N TRP A 649 30.61 2.52 0.32
CA TRP A 649 29.49 2.80 -0.59
C TRP A 649 29.65 4.13 -1.33
N LEU A 650 30.12 5.19 -0.65
CA LEU A 650 30.38 6.49 -1.28
C LEU A 650 31.53 6.43 -2.30
N LEU A 651 32.55 5.60 -2.08
CA LEU A 651 33.62 5.37 -3.06
C LEU A 651 33.11 4.66 -4.31
N GLU A 652 32.17 3.71 -4.15
CA GLU A 652 31.52 3.01 -5.26
C GLU A 652 30.52 3.90 -6.02
N HIS A 653 29.99 4.95 -5.38
CA HIS A 653 28.99 5.85 -5.94
C HIS A 653 29.49 7.30 -5.97
N PRO A 654 30.49 7.63 -6.80
CA PRO A 654 31.07 8.97 -6.86
C PRO A 654 30.10 10.06 -7.33
N ASN A 655 28.93 9.69 -7.87
CA ASN A 655 27.86 10.61 -8.22
C ASN A 655 26.87 10.88 -7.06
N ALA A 656 27.09 10.31 -5.87
CA ALA A 656 26.31 10.61 -4.69
C ALA A 656 26.45 12.09 -4.30
N PRO A 657 25.39 12.73 -3.78
CA PRO A 657 25.42 14.15 -3.41
C PRO A 657 26.26 14.46 -2.15
N TYR A 658 26.80 13.44 -1.50
CA TYR A 658 27.59 13.54 -0.28
C TYR A 658 28.94 12.84 -0.45
N THR A 659 29.93 13.28 0.30
CA THR A 659 31.29 12.70 0.29
C THR A 659 31.71 12.13 1.65
N LEU A 660 30.92 12.39 2.70
CA LEU A 660 31.16 11.93 4.07
C LEU A 660 29.91 11.31 4.70
N ALA A 661 30.10 10.24 5.45
CA ALA A 661 29.02 9.51 6.13
C ALA A 661 28.25 10.40 7.14
N GLU A 662 28.94 11.35 7.79
CA GLU A 662 28.34 12.27 8.75
C GLU A 662 27.32 13.21 8.11
N GLN A 663 27.53 13.60 6.84
CA GLN A 663 26.59 14.46 6.11
C GLN A 663 25.24 13.77 5.93
N ILE A 664 25.26 12.44 5.77
CA ILE A 664 24.08 11.59 5.61
C ILE A 664 23.42 11.40 6.98
N MET A 665 24.17 10.90 7.96
CA MET A 665 23.60 10.45 9.24
C MET A 665 23.06 11.57 10.11
N ARG A 666 23.66 12.76 10.05
CA ARG A 666 23.26 13.95 10.82
C ARG A 666 22.28 14.84 10.07
N SER A 667 21.89 14.48 8.84
CA SER A 667 21.08 15.35 8.01
C SER A 667 19.72 15.65 8.64
N PRO A 668 19.26 16.91 8.65
CA PRO A 668 17.90 17.28 9.06
C PRO A 668 16.83 16.81 8.06
N LEU A 669 17.21 16.16 6.96
CA LEU A 669 16.31 15.53 5.99
C LEU A 669 15.96 14.08 6.36
N ARG A 670 16.56 13.53 7.42
CA ARG A 670 16.18 12.22 7.98
C ARG A 670 14.97 12.32 8.88
N LEU A 671 14.25 11.21 9.06
CA LEU A 671 13.20 11.15 10.07
C LEU A 671 13.77 11.46 11.47
N PRO A 672 13.14 12.36 12.25
CA PRO A 672 13.62 12.77 13.57
C PRO A 672 14.00 11.61 14.50
N GLN A 673 13.23 10.52 14.54
CA GLN A 673 13.55 9.38 15.41
C GLN A 673 14.85 8.65 15.06
N PHE A 674 15.37 8.83 13.84
CA PHE A 674 16.60 8.18 13.37
C PHE A 674 17.79 9.14 13.27
N ARG A 675 17.62 10.41 13.64
CA ARG A 675 18.72 11.38 13.68
C ARG A 675 19.61 11.09 14.88
N ASN A 676 20.82 10.60 14.61
CA ASN A 676 21.85 10.44 15.64
C ASN A 676 22.89 11.56 15.52
N THR A 677 23.09 12.32 16.60
CA THR A 677 24.07 13.42 16.66
C THR A 677 25.51 12.92 16.83
N THR A 678 25.70 11.68 17.29
CA THR A 678 27.00 11.02 17.48
C THR A 678 26.99 9.60 16.88
N PRO A 679 26.76 9.45 15.55
CA PRO A 679 26.55 8.14 14.94
C PRO A 679 27.80 7.25 14.93
N TYR A 680 28.97 7.86 15.05
CA TYR A 680 30.26 7.21 14.84
C TYR A 680 31.20 7.48 16.02
N THR A 681 32.12 6.57 16.28
CA THR A 681 33.08 6.63 17.40
C THR A 681 34.12 7.75 17.23
N GLY A 682 34.10 8.44 16.09
CA GLY A 682 35.04 9.51 15.75
C GLY A 682 36.41 9.01 15.31
N THR A 683 36.60 7.69 15.15
CA THR A 683 37.87 7.10 14.73
C THR A 683 38.11 7.15 13.21
N GLY A 684 37.11 7.54 12.43
CA GLY A 684 37.18 7.60 10.96
C GLY A 684 37.21 6.22 10.30
N ALA A 685 37.82 6.16 9.10
CA ALA A 685 37.93 4.94 8.29
C ALA A 685 38.65 3.82 9.05
N MET A 686 38.22 2.58 8.85
CA MET A 686 38.87 1.43 9.47
C MET A 686 40.23 1.16 8.80
N THR A 687 41.23 0.79 9.60
CA THR A 687 42.51 0.31 9.05
C THR A 687 42.35 -1.10 8.47
N VAL A 688 43.34 -1.52 7.67
CA VAL A 688 43.39 -2.90 7.14
C VAL A 688 43.43 -3.92 8.28
N GLU A 689 44.15 -3.62 9.35
CA GLU A 689 44.26 -4.47 10.55
C GLU A 689 42.91 -4.58 11.27
N GLN A 690 42.19 -3.46 11.43
CA GLN A 690 40.85 -3.47 12.02
C GLN A 690 39.88 -4.28 11.18
N THR A 691 39.90 -4.10 9.86
CA THR A 691 39.07 -4.87 8.91
C THR A 691 39.32 -6.37 9.03
N LYS A 692 40.59 -6.79 8.94
CA LYS A 692 40.99 -8.20 9.11
C LYS A 692 40.64 -8.75 10.48
N ALA A 693 40.73 -7.95 11.54
CA ALA A 693 40.33 -8.36 12.88
C ALA A 693 38.83 -8.65 12.97
N PHE A 694 37.98 -7.86 12.31
CA PHE A 694 36.54 -8.15 12.25
C PHE A 694 36.23 -9.40 11.44
N GLU A 695 36.89 -9.60 10.30
CA GLU A 695 36.76 -10.83 9.50
C GLU A 695 37.16 -12.07 10.33
N ALA A 696 38.28 -11.99 11.06
CA ALA A 696 38.74 -13.05 11.94
C ALA A 696 37.77 -13.29 13.11
N GLN A 697 37.21 -12.24 13.71
CA GLN A 697 36.22 -12.35 14.79
C GLN A 697 34.95 -13.06 14.31
N ARG A 698 34.46 -12.75 13.10
CA ARG A 698 33.32 -13.45 12.50
C ARG A 698 33.65 -14.91 12.20
N ALA A 699 34.81 -15.18 11.60
CA ALA A 699 35.27 -16.56 11.32
C ALA A 699 35.39 -17.40 12.60
N GLU A 700 35.93 -16.81 13.68
CA GLU A 700 35.97 -17.44 14.99
C GLU A 700 34.57 -17.75 15.51
N TYR A 701 33.62 -16.82 15.38
CA TYR A 701 32.26 -17.06 15.85
C TYR A 701 31.58 -18.21 15.08
N ARG A 702 31.77 -18.28 13.75
CA ARG A 702 31.29 -19.42 12.94
C ARG A 702 31.86 -20.76 13.45
N ALA A 703 33.16 -20.82 13.73
CA ALA A 703 33.80 -22.02 14.25
C ALA A 703 33.27 -22.44 15.62
N ARG A 704 33.03 -21.47 16.52
CA ARG A 704 32.40 -21.71 17.84
C ARG A 704 30.99 -22.29 17.70
N LEU A 705 30.17 -21.74 16.79
CA LEU A 705 28.82 -22.23 16.55
C LEU A 705 28.83 -23.64 15.95
N ALA A 706 29.71 -23.92 14.97
CA ALA A 706 29.86 -25.25 14.41
C ALA A 706 30.24 -26.28 15.49
N THR A 707 31.24 -25.95 16.32
CA THR A 707 31.68 -26.79 17.45
C THR A 707 30.56 -27.04 18.45
N TRP A 708 29.77 -26.01 18.77
CA TRP A 708 28.61 -26.14 19.65
C TRP A 708 27.53 -27.06 19.06
N MET A 709 27.23 -26.94 17.76
CA MET A 709 26.29 -27.85 17.09
C MET A 709 26.81 -29.31 17.09
N ASP A 710 28.09 -29.52 16.78
CA ASP A 710 28.72 -30.84 16.78
C ASP A 710 28.73 -31.50 18.16
N THR A 711 29.09 -30.72 19.20
CA THR A 711 29.10 -31.19 20.59
C THR A 711 27.71 -31.64 21.05
N ASN A 712 26.67 -30.98 20.54
CA ASN A 712 25.28 -31.32 20.84
C ASN A 712 24.67 -32.36 19.90
N GLY A 713 25.37 -32.76 18.84
CA GLY A 713 24.92 -33.77 17.87
C GLY A 713 23.66 -33.35 17.13
N VAL A 714 23.60 -32.10 16.64
CA VAL A 714 22.45 -31.56 15.90
C VAL A 714 22.82 -31.20 14.45
N ASP A 715 21.91 -31.45 13.52
CA ASP A 715 22.05 -31.10 12.10
C ASP A 715 21.64 -29.64 11.82
N ALA A 716 20.66 -29.13 12.56
CA ALA A 716 20.21 -27.74 12.51
C ALA A 716 19.61 -27.34 13.86
N VAL A 717 19.44 -26.04 14.08
CA VAL A 717 18.85 -25.50 15.31
C VAL A 717 17.63 -24.66 14.96
N VAL A 718 16.51 -24.94 15.61
CA VAL A 718 15.27 -24.19 15.42
C VAL A 718 15.20 -23.00 16.39
N PHE A 719 14.80 -21.85 15.85
CA PHE A 719 14.53 -20.61 16.57
C PHE A 719 13.11 -20.11 16.20
N PRO A 720 12.45 -19.32 17.07
CA PRO A 720 11.16 -18.72 16.75
C PRO A 720 11.28 -17.72 15.60
N GLY A 721 10.24 -17.60 14.77
CA GLY A 721 10.09 -16.47 13.85
C GLY A 721 9.64 -15.18 14.57
N GLN A 722 8.90 -15.34 15.67
CA GLN A 722 8.41 -14.30 16.59
C GLN A 722 7.89 -15.04 17.84
N LEU A 723 7.99 -14.48 19.05
CA LEU A 723 7.58 -15.14 20.29
C LEU A 723 6.22 -14.67 20.81
N SER A 724 5.84 -13.44 20.50
CA SER A 724 4.58 -12.84 20.95
C SER A 724 3.76 -12.28 19.79
N ASP A 725 2.57 -11.79 20.12
CA ASP A 725 1.74 -10.99 19.22
C ASP A 725 2.51 -9.77 18.72
N ILE A 726 2.25 -9.37 17.47
CA ILE A 726 2.91 -8.20 16.89
C ILE A 726 2.18 -6.93 17.34
N HIS A 727 2.87 -5.99 17.97
CA HIS A 727 2.29 -4.75 18.48
C HIS A 727 1.78 -3.79 17.41
N LEU A 728 1.02 -2.80 17.88
CA LEU A 728 0.39 -1.77 17.07
C LEU A 728 1.42 -0.99 16.24
N ASN A 729 1.11 -0.81 14.95
CA ASN A 729 2.00 -0.13 14.00
C ASN A 729 2.15 1.38 14.28
N ASP A 730 1.28 1.95 15.12
CA ASP A 730 1.25 3.37 15.43
C ASP A 730 1.96 3.73 16.76
N SER A 731 2.68 2.77 17.36
CA SER A 731 3.46 2.94 18.59
C SER A 731 4.98 3.04 18.32
N ILE A 732 5.79 3.41 19.32
CA ILE A 732 7.28 3.30 19.25
C ILE A 732 7.84 2.02 19.86
N GLN A 733 7.00 1.19 20.49
CA GLN A 733 7.52 0.10 21.32
C GLN A 733 7.87 -1.14 20.49
N PRO A 734 8.88 -1.93 20.90
CA PRO A 734 9.32 -3.13 20.20
C PRO A 734 8.12 -3.98 19.83
N SER A 735 8.05 -4.35 18.56
CA SER A 735 6.81 -4.79 17.95
C SER A 735 6.47 -6.25 18.20
N PHE A 736 7.27 -7.02 18.96
CA PHE A 736 7.03 -8.42 19.32
C PHE A 736 8.20 -8.97 20.18
N GLY A 737 7.96 -10.06 20.90
CA GLY A 737 8.97 -10.89 21.56
C GLY A 737 9.83 -11.59 20.54
N ARG A 738 11.15 -11.57 20.72
CA ARG A 738 12.08 -12.23 19.79
C ARG A 738 13.35 -12.70 20.45
N ARG A 739 13.93 -13.75 19.89
CA ARG A 739 15.26 -14.27 20.20
C ARG A 739 16.01 -14.48 18.91
N ASP A 740 16.86 -13.52 18.58
CA ASP A 740 17.55 -13.48 17.30
C ASP A 740 18.55 -14.67 17.21
N PRO A 741 18.53 -15.46 16.12
CA PRO A 741 19.56 -16.44 15.88
C PRO A 741 20.91 -15.75 15.63
N GLN A 742 22.01 -16.48 15.80
CA GLN A 742 23.36 -15.94 15.69
C GLN A 742 23.81 -15.72 14.24
N GLY A 743 22.99 -16.15 13.27
CA GLY A 743 23.15 -15.98 11.83
C GLY A 743 23.85 -14.73 11.38
N SER A 744 23.23 -13.57 11.62
CA SER A 744 23.73 -12.29 11.14
C SER A 744 25.06 -11.90 11.79
N ALA A 745 25.19 -12.12 13.10
CA ALA A 745 26.40 -11.78 13.85
C ALA A 745 27.59 -12.67 13.52
N ALA A 746 27.37 -13.97 13.25
CA ALA A 746 28.43 -14.93 12.96
C ALA A 746 28.72 -15.07 11.46
N GLY A 747 27.72 -14.87 10.60
CA GLY A 747 27.87 -15.16 9.19
C GLY A 747 27.46 -16.58 8.77
N VAL A 748 26.57 -17.23 9.53
CA VAL A 748 26.04 -18.59 9.24
C VAL A 748 24.61 -18.53 8.67
N PRO A 749 24.13 -19.58 7.97
CA PRO A 749 22.87 -19.50 7.26
C PRO A 749 21.66 -19.70 8.18
N ASN A 750 20.59 -18.96 7.88
CA ASN A 750 19.28 -19.06 8.51
C ASN A 750 18.17 -18.99 7.46
N VAL A 751 17.32 -20.01 7.42
CA VAL A 751 16.10 -20.00 6.61
C VAL A 751 14.88 -19.79 7.51
N ILE A 752 14.04 -18.82 7.18
CA ILE A 752 12.73 -18.60 7.80
C ILE A 752 11.65 -19.20 6.89
N PHE A 753 10.68 -19.88 7.48
CA PHE A 753 9.56 -20.46 6.72
C PHE A 753 8.28 -20.52 7.56
N PRO A 754 7.10 -20.48 6.92
CA PRO A 754 5.81 -20.56 7.59
C PRO A 754 5.59 -21.87 8.35
N ALA A 755 5.02 -21.76 9.55
CA ALA A 755 4.69 -22.86 10.45
C ALA A 755 3.20 -22.93 10.84
N GLY A 756 2.36 -22.03 10.30
CA GLY A 756 0.92 -22.02 10.51
C GLY A 756 0.44 -20.67 11.04
N VAL A 757 -0.52 -20.72 11.97
CA VAL A 757 -1.06 -19.56 12.70
C VAL A 757 -1.12 -19.86 14.20
N ASN A 758 -1.12 -18.81 15.01
CA ASN A 758 -1.46 -18.92 16.42
C ASN A 758 -2.99 -18.99 16.66
N ASP A 759 -3.40 -18.97 17.93
CA ASP A 759 -4.78 -19.14 18.39
C ASP A 759 -5.77 -18.05 17.94
N HIS A 760 -5.29 -16.93 17.40
CA HIS A 760 -6.10 -15.83 16.88
C HIS A 760 -5.80 -15.50 15.41
N GLY A 761 -5.17 -16.43 14.69
CA GLY A 761 -5.01 -16.36 13.23
C GLY A 761 -3.87 -15.48 12.74
N GLN A 762 -2.98 -15.01 13.62
CA GLN A 762 -1.74 -14.35 13.19
C GLN A 762 -0.79 -15.42 12.64
N PRO A 763 -0.14 -15.18 11.47
CA PRO A 763 0.86 -16.10 10.95
C PRO A 763 1.98 -16.36 11.96
N ILE A 764 2.50 -17.59 11.96
CA ILE A 764 3.71 -17.98 12.69
C ILE A 764 4.73 -18.60 11.73
N ASN A 765 6.00 -18.30 11.97
CA ASN A 765 7.11 -18.87 11.21
C ASN A 765 8.15 -19.48 12.17
N LEU A 766 8.98 -20.38 11.64
CA LEU A 766 10.16 -20.93 12.31
C LEU A 766 11.42 -20.60 11.52
N GLN A 767 12.53 -20.47 12.23
CA GLN A 767 13.86 -20.30 11.67
C GLN A 767 14.68 -21.56 11.90
N LEU A 768 15.38 -22.04 10.87
CA LEU A 768 16.45 -23.03 11.05
C LEU A 768 17.81 -22.37 10.84
N GLN A 769 18.69 -22.48 11.83
CA GLN A 769 20.10 -22.12 11.76
C GLN A 769 20.95 -23.36 11.48
N GLY A 770 21.92 -23.23 10.58
CA GLY A 770 22.89 -24.27 10.25
C GLY A 770 24.33 -23.83 10.50
N LYS A 771 25.27 -24.70 10.15
CA LYS A 771 26.69 -24.33 10.08
C LYS A 771 26.95 -23.55 8.80
N ALA A 772 28.09 -22.88 8.73
CA ALA A 772 28.54 -22.26 7.49
C ALA A 772 28.49 -23.28 6.33
N PHE A 773 27.91 -22.87 5.21
CA PHE A 773 27.73 -23.64 3.97
C PHE A 773 26.72 -24.80 4.05
N ASP A 774 25.95 -24.92 5.14
CA ASP A 774 24.78 -25.81 5.19
C ASP A 774 23.53 -25.18 4.53
N ASP A 775 23.66 -24.03 3.85
CA ASP A 775 22.59 -23.26 3.22
C ASP A 775 21.59 -24.13 2.43
N LEU A 776 22.10 -25.00 1.54
CA LEU A 776 21.28 -25.89 0.73
C LEU A 776 20.57 -26.96 1.57
N LYS A 777 21.23 -27.48 2.60
CA LYS A 777 20.65 -28.48 3.52
C LYS A 777 19.51 -27.86 4.32
N LEU A 778 19.69 -26.63 4.81
CA LEU A 778 18.65 -25.91 5.54
C LEU A 778 17.41 -25.66 4.68
N MET A 779 17.61 -25.26 3.41
CA MET A 779 16.52 -25.14 2.45
C MET A 779 15.75 -26.47 2.30
N GLY A 780 16.46 -27.60 2.24
CA GLY A 780 15.85 -28.93 2.22
C GLY A 780 15.11 -29.28 3.51
N PHE A 781 15.66 -28.97 4.67
CA PHE A 781 15.00 -29.21 5.96
C PHE A 781 13.71 -28.40 6.09
N ALA A 782 13.73 -27.13 5.70
CA ALA A 782 12.55 -26.28 5.64
C ALA A 782 11.50 -26.85 4.66
N TYR A 783 11.94 -27.36 3.51
CA TYR A 783 11.04 -27.94 2.49
C TYR A 783 10.38 -29.24 2.94
N ALA A 784 11.14 -30.13 3.59
CA ALA A 784 10.61 -31.35 4.19
C ALA A 784 9.62 -31.05 5.32
N PHE A 785 9.86 -30.00 6.12
CA PHE A 785 8.89 -29.52 7.11
C PHE A 785 7.62 -28.99 6.42
N GLU A 786 7.75 -28.12 5.42
CA GLU A 786 6.63 -27.53 4.67
C GLU A 786 5.74 -28.63 4.06
N ALA A 787 6.33 -29.71 3.53
CA ALA A 787 5.62 -30.86 2.99
C ALA A 787 4.73 -31.59 4.02
N LYS A 788 4.98 -31.41 5.33
CA LYS A 788 4.15 -31.96 6.42
C LYS A 788 3.22 -30.92 7.04
N ALA A 789 3.67 -29.68 7.16
CA ALA A 789 2.95 -28.63 7.86
C ALA A 789 1.94 -27.91 6.97
N ALA A 790 2.27 -27.68 5.69
CA ALA A 790 1.56 -26.76 4.80
C ALA A 790 1.28 -25.40 5.49
N GLY A 791 2.24 -24.90 6.27
CA GLY A 791 2.06 -23.82 7.23
C GLY A 791 1.90 -22.42 6.63
N ARG A 792 2.05 -22.28 5.31
CA ARG A 792 1.83 -20.99 4.65
C ARG A 792 0.37 -20.61 4.68
N VAL A 793 0.10 -19.38 5.11
CA VAL A 793 -1.22 -18.78 5.06
C VAL A 793 -1.24 -17.70 3.98
N ALA A 794 -2.43 -17.36 3.46
CA ALA A 794 -2.61 -16.22 2.57
C ALA A 794 -3.20 -15.04 3.37
N PRO A 795 -2.84 -13.78 3.03
CA PRO A 795 -3.48 -12.64 3.65
C PRO A 795 -5.01 -12.66 3.49
N PRO A 796 -5.77 -12.11 4.45
CA PRO A 796 -7.22 -12.03 4.33
C PRO A 796 -7.63 -11.24 3.08
N THR A 797 -8.63 -11.73 2.37
CA THR A 797 -9.23 -11.04 1.21
C THR A 797 -9.87 -9.71 1.60
N SER A 798 -10.15 -9.48 2.88
CA SER A 798 -10.60 -8.20 3.44
C SER A 798 -9.53 -7.11 3.43
N VAL A 799 -8.25 -7.45 3.13
CA VAL A 799 -7.16 -6.48 2.98
C VAL A 799 -6.89 -6.21 1.50
N THR A 800 -6.56 -7.20 0.68
CA THR A 800 -6.27 -6.98 -0.76
C THR A 800 -7.01 -7.98 -1.67
N PRO A 801 -8.33 -7.82 -1.86
CA PRO A 801 -9.13 -8.76 -2.65
C PRO A 801 -8.64 -8.86 -4.11
N VAL A 802 -9.11 -9.88 -4.83
CA VAL A 802 -8.85 -10.01 -6.27
C VAL A 802 -9.56 -8.86 -7.00
N LEU A 803 -8.87 -8.19 -7.92
CA LEU A 803 -9.49 -7.17 -8.76
C LEU A 803 -10.36 -7.83 -9.84
N PRO A 804 -11.62 -7.42 -10.02
CA PRO A 804 -12.43 -7.88 -11.13
C PRO A 804 -11.82 -7.43 -12.46
N PHE A 805 -11.74 -8.34 -13.42
CA PHE A 805 -11.31 -8.02 -14.78
C PHE A 805 -12.40 -7.23 -15.50
N ALA A 806 -12.02 -6.08 -16.08
CA ALA A 806 -12.89 -5.28 -16.92
C ALA A 806 -12.11 -4.80 -18.14
N THR A 807 -12.72 -4.91 -19.33
CA THR A 807 -12.17 -4.35 -20.56
C THR A 807 -13.17 -3.41 -21.19
N THR A 808 -12.68 -2.26 -21.64
CA THR A 808 -13.47 -1.27 -22.36
C THR A 808 -13.16 -1.42 -23.85
N ALA A 809 -14.08 -2.02 -24.61
CA ALA A 809 -13.98 -2.04 -26.07
C ALA A 809 -14.61 -0.78 -26.65
N GLY A 810 -13.80 0.18 -27.08
CA GLY A 810 -14.29 1.33 -27.84
C GLY A 810 -14.72 0.90 -29.24
N GLY A 811 -16.00 0.99 -29.56
CA GLY A 811 -16.54 0.81 -30.90
C GLY A 811 -17.21 2.09 -31.39
N THR A 812 -16.98 2.46 -32.65
CA THR A 812 -17.72 3.57 -33.28
C THR A 812 -19.04 3.03 -33.81
N VAL A 813 -20.18 3.57 -33.37
CA VAL A 813 -21.49 3.27 -33.95
C VAL A 813 -21.68 4.14 -35.20
N GLY A 814 -21.90 3.52 -36.36
CA GLY A 814 -22.14 4.21 -37.62
C GLY A 814 -23.22 3.51 -38.46
N GLY A 815 -23.84 4.24 -39.38
CA GLY A 815 -24.80 3.72 -40.35
C GLY A 815 -24.47 4.24 -41.76
N THR A 816 -24.84 3.49 -42.80
CA THR A 816 -24.64 3.86 -44.19
C THR A 816 -25.96 4.28 -44.85
N VAL A 817 -25.95 5.37 -45.60
CA VAL A 817 -27.07 5.77 -46.48
C VAL A 817 -26.69 5.38 -47.92
N PRO A 818 -27.43 4.49 -48.59
CA PRO A 818 -27.12 4.12 -49.97
C PRO A 818 -27.37 5.29 -50.92
N ALA A 819 -26.52 5.45 -51.93
CA ALA A 819 -26.70 6.43 -52.99
C ALA A 819 -28.03 6.18 -53.73
N THR A 820 -29.00 7.07 -53.55
CA THR A 820 -30.35 6.95 -54.12
C THR A 820 -30.65 8.21 -54.93
N LEU A 821 -30.99 8.04 -56.20
CA LEU A 821 -31.67 9.03 -57.04
C LEU A 821 -32.95 8.38 -57.55
N SER A 822 -34.11 8.91 -57.14
CA SER A 822 -35.41 8.40 -57.55
C SER A 822 -36.31 9.54 -57.97
N LEU A 823 -36.88 9.42 -59.17
CA LEU A 823 -37.88 10.31 -59.74
C LEU A 823 -39.14 9.51 -60.02
N SER A 824 -40.24 9.89 -59.37
CA SER A 824 -41.57 9.35 -59.67
C SER A 824 -42.42 10.44 -60.30
N LEU A 825 -43.00 10.19 -61.47
CA LEU A 825 -43.92 11.12 -62.13
C LEU A 825 -45.36 10.76 -61.80
N GLY A 826 -46.17 11.79 -61.53
CA GLY A 826 -47.61 11.67 -61.35
C GLY A 826 -48.35 11.37 -62.65
N ALA A 827 -49.68 11.41 -62.60
CA ALA A 827 -50.51 11.17 -63.79
C ALA A 827 -50.15 12.12 -64.94
N PRO A 828 -50.18 11.67 -66.21
CA PRO A 828 -49.93 12.54 -67.36
C PRO A 828 -50.84 13.77 -67.37
N ALA A 829 -50.26 14.94 -67.61
CA ALA A 829 -51.02 16.18 -67.71
C ALA A 829 -51.93 16.14 -68.95
N THR A 830 -53.20 16.54 -68.78
CA THR A 830 -54.18 16.58 -69.87
C THR A 830 -54.69 18.00 -70.04
N PHE A 831 -54.53 18.56 -71.24
CA PHE A 831 -55.13 19.85 -71.57
C PHE A 831 -56.66 19.71 -71.71
N GLY A 832 -57.38 20.80 -71.45
CA GLY A 832 -58.76 20.92 -71.89
C GLY A 832 -58.86 20.91 -73.43
N ALA A 833 -60.08 20.78 -73.96
CA ALA A 833 -60.31 20.77 -75.41
C ALA A 833 -59.76 22.05 -76.07
N PHE A 834 -58.95 21.89 -77.12
CA PHE A 834 -58.47 22.99 -77.94
C PHE A 834 -59.59 23.48 -78.85
N THR A 835 -59.91 24.78 -78.76
CA THR A 835 -60.98 25.42 -79.55
C THR A 835 -60.43 26.01 -80.85
N PRO A 836 -60.85 25.53 -82.04
CA PRO A 836 -60.44 26.13 -83.32
C PRO A 836 -60.91 27.59 -83.44
N GLY A 837 -60.10 28.45 -84.08
CA GLY A 837 -60.47 29.85 -84.33
C GLY A 837 -60.33 30.80 -83.12
N VAL A 838 -59.80 30.34 -81.99
CA VAL A 838 -59.60 31.14 -80.79
C VAL A 838 -58.14 31.05 -80.35
N GLU A 839 -57.47 32.20 -80.25
CA GLU A 839 -56.14 32.25 -79.65
C GLU A 839 -56.23 32.07 -78.14
N LYS A 840 -55.57 31.04 -77.60
CA LYS A 840 -55.54 30.75 -76.18
C LYS A 840 -54.30 29.94 -75.82
N ASP A 841 -53.67 30.28 -74.70
CA ASP A 841 -52.64 29.44 -74.07
C ASP A 841 -53.32 28.48 -73.11
N TYR A 842 -53.22 27.19 -73.39
CA TYR A 842 -53.81 26.13 -72.58
C TYR A 842 -52.76 25.66 -71.59
N ALA A 843 -53.10 25.60 -70.31
CA ALA A 843 -52.24 25.10 -69.25
C ALA A 843 -52.75 23.75 -68.73
N ALA A 844 -51.83 22.85 -68.40
CA ALA A 844 -52.08 21.62 -67.66
C ALA A 844 -50.93 21.37 -66.69
N THR A 845 -51.19 20.71 -65.57
CA THR A 845 -50.15 20.43 -64.55
C THR A 845 -50.06 18.94 -64.24
N SER A 846 -48.86 18.50 -63.87
CA SER A 846 -48.58 17.21 -63.23
C SER A 846 -47.61 17.43 -62.08
N LYS A 847 -47.32 16.40 -61.29
CA LYS A 847 -46.37 16.44 -60.18
C LYS A 847 -45.27 15.42 -60.40
N ALA A 848 -44.09 15.70 -59.86
CA ALA A 848 -43.03 14.72 -59.68
C ALA A 848 -42.61 14.66 -58.22
N THR A 849 -42.22 13.48 -57.75
CA THR A 849 -41.64 13.27 -56.42
C THR A 849 -40.19 12.89 -56.57
N VAL A 850 -39.30 13.63 -55.91
CA VAL A 850 -37.85 13.49 -55.99
C VAL A 850 -37.29 13.02 -54.65
N ILE A 851 -36.45 11.98 -54.71
CA ILE A 851 -35.60 11.52 -53.61
C ILE A 851 -34.16 11.53 -54.11
N SER A 852 -33.28 12.24 -53.40
CA SER A 852 -31.84 12.24 -53.64
C SER A 852 -31.09 12.15 -52.32
N THR A 853 -30.17 11.21 -52.20
CA THR A 853 -29.20 11.20 -51.08
C THR A 853 -27.89 11.90 -51.45
N ALA A 854 -27.76 12.41 -52.67
CA ALA A 854 -26.57 13.10 -53.14
C ALA A 854 -26.51 14.55 -52.63
N GLY A 855 -25.30 15.12 -52.61
CA GLY A 855 -25.07 16.53 -52.26
C GLY A 855 -25.66 17.51 -53.28
N ASP A 856 -25.93 17.06 -54.50
CA ASP A 856 -26.61 17.82 -55.54
C ASP A 856 -27.58 16.94 -56.35
N ALA A 857 -28.57 17.56 -57.00
CA ALA A 857 -29.39 16.92 -58.02
C ALA A 857 -30.01 17.96 -58.96
N ALA A 858 -30.26 17.59 -60.20
CA ALA A 858 -30.96 18.41 -61.20
C ALA A 858 -32.02 17.59 -61.93
N LEU A 859 -33.22 18.15 -62.06
CA LEU A 859 -34.33 17.62 -62.84
C LEU A 859 -34.40 18.36 -64.18
N THR A 860 -34.34 17.60 -65.26
CA THR A 860 -34.40 18.10 -66.63
C THR A 860 -35.49 17.40 -67.42
N VAL A 861 -35.94 18.02 -68.52
CA VAL A 861 -36.88 17.42 -69.48
C VAL A 861 -36.27 17.45 -70.87
N SER A 862 -36.49 16.40 -71.65
CA SER A 862 -36.16 16.36 -73.08
C SER A 862 -36.83 17.50 -73.84
N GLU A 863 -36.21 18.00 -74.91
CA GLU A 863 -36.76 19.04 -75.79
C GLU A 863 -38.25 18.80 -76.12
N PRO A 864 -39.18 19.65 -75.65
CA PRO A 864 -40.60 19.33 -75.70
C PRO A 864 -41.20 19.20 -77.10
N GLY A 865 -40.66 19.93 -78.09
CA GLY A 865 -41.17 19.91 -79.47
C GLY A 865 -42.65 20.32 -79.56
N HIS A 866 -43.39 19.72 -80.48
CA HIS A 866 -44.80 20.05 -80.74
C HIS A 866 -45.71 18.86 -80.40
N LEU A 867 -46.91 19.11 -79.87
CA LEU A 867 -47.93 18.05 -79.76
C LEU A 867 -48.36 17.60 -81.16
N ALA A 868 -48.55 16.30 -81.33
CA ALA A 868 -48.90 15.69 -82.62
C ALA A 868 -50.21 14.91 -82.54
N ASN A 869 -51.03 15.00 -83.58
CA ASN A 869 -52.17 14.13 -83.85
C ASN A 869 -51.87 13.36 -85.15
N GLY A 870 -51.39 12.13 -84.99
CA GLY A 870 -50.81 11.35 -86.10
C GLY A 870 -49.56 12.05 -86.67
N SER A 871 -49.50 12.22 -88.00
CA SER A 871 -48.40 12.92 -88.67
C SER A 871 -48.54 14.46 -88.63
N PHE A 872 -49.60 15.00 -88.04
CA PHE A 872 -49.86 16.44 -88.00
C PHE A 872 -49.44 17.03 -86.65
N THR A 873 -48.59 18.05 -86.67
CA THR A 873 -48.09 18.73 -85.47
C THR A 873 -48.69 20.12 -85.32
N LEU A 874 -48.91 20.54 -84.07
CA LEU A 874 -49.27 21.93 -83.79
C LEU A 874 -48.14 22.89 -84.20
N ALA A 875 -48.51 24.11 -84.57
CA ALA A 875 -47.55 25.11 -85.05
C ALA A 875 -46.63 25.62 -83.93
N GLU A 876 -47.17 25.83 -82.73
CA GLU A 876 -46.41 26.30 -81.57
C GLU A 876 -45.88 25.12 -80.74
N PRO A 877 -44.66 25.22 -80.19
CA PRO A 877 -44.10 24.15 -79.38
C PRO A 877 -44.78 24.08 -78.01
N LEU A 878 -44.82 22.88 -77.45
CA LEU A 878 -45.18 22.64 -76.07
C LEU A 878 -44.12 23.28 -75.16
N ARG A 879 -44.55 24.01 -74.14
CA ARG A 879 -43.64 24.60 -73.14
C ARG A 879 -43.79 23.85 -71.82
N VAL A 880 -42.66 23.54 -71.18
CA VAL A 880 -42.62 22.84 -69.88
C VAL A 880 -41.79 23.66 -68.89
N SER A 881 -42.30 23.85 -67.68
CA SER A 881 -41.58 24.48 -66.58
C SER A 881 -41.75 23.71 -65.27
N PHE A 882 -40.76 23.82 -64.40
CA PHE A 882 -40.74 23.20 -63.07
C PHE A 882 -40.88 24.26 -61.98
N SER A 883 -41.60 23.95 -60.90
CA SER A 883 -41.55 24.78 -59.68
C SER A 883 -40.16 24.79 -59.02
N LYS A 884 -39.39 23.71 -59.22
CA LYS A 884 -38.02 23.54 -58.75
C LYS A 884 -37.29 22.53 -59.65
N ALA A 885 -36.09 22.87 -60.11
CA ALA A 885 -35.32 22.04 -61.04
C ALA A 885 -33.96 21.60 -60.47
N SER A 886 -33.54 22.07 -59.30
CA SER A 886 -32.25 21.72 -58.71
C SER A 886 -32.27 21.67 -57.18
N TRP A 887 -31.36 20.88 -56.62
CA TRP A 887 -31.11 20.68 -55.20
C TRP A 887 -29.62 20.76 -54.93
N THR A 888 -29.23 21.41 -53.85
CA THR A 888 -27.83 21.55 -53.39
C THR A 888 -27.59 20.79 -52.07
N ALA A 889 -28.50 19.89 -51.71
CA ALA A 889 -28.43 19.02 -50.55
C ALA A 889 -29.35 17.79 -50.75
N PRO A 890 -29.16 16.71 -49.98
CA PRO A 890 -30.06 15.57 -49.99
C PRO A 890 -31.51 15.99 -49.74
N VAL A 891 -32.44 15.32 -50.43
CA VAL A 891 -33.86 15.59 -50.34
C VAL A 891 -34.67 14.30 -50.32
N SER A 892 -35.77 14.29 -49.59
CA SER A 892 -36.65 13.13 -49.51
C SER A 892 -38.09 13.53 -49.76
N ASN A 893 -38.70 12.92 -50.77
CA ASN A 893 -40.08 13.13 -51.20
C ASN A 893 -40.41 14.58 -51.56
N ASP A 894 -39.45 15.33 -52.13
CA ASP A 894 -39.73 16.70 -52.56
C ASP A 894 -40.67 16.68 -53.76
N ILE A 895 -41.68 17.55 -53.72
CA ILE A 895 -42.71 17.59 -54.77
C ILE A 895 -42.40 18.74 -55.71
N VAL A 896 -42.21 18.43 -56.99
CA VAL A 896 -42.05 19.39 -58.07
C VAL A 896 -43.33 19.44 -58.89
N ASP A 897 -43.92 20.63 -59.02
CA ASP A 897 -45.02 20.85 -59.95
C ASP A 897 -44.43 21.05 -61.36
N ILE A 898 -44.93 20.28 -62.32
CA ILE A 898 -44.58 20.36 -63.73
C ILE A 898 -45.75 21.01 -64.46
N THR A 899 -45.51 22.19 -65.03
CA THR A 899 -46.54 22.92 -65.79
C THR A 899 -46.26 22.81 -67.28
N PHE A 900 -47.28 22.39 -68.02
CA PHE A 900 -47.29 22.29 -69.47
C PHE A 900 -48.17 23.41 -70.03
N ASN A 901 -47.67 24.14 -71.02
CA ASN A 901 -48.43 25.18 -71.71
C ASN A 901 -48.38 24.96 -73.23
N GLN A 902 -49.55 24.99 -73.87
CA GLN A 902 -49.68 24.90 -75.31
C GLN A 902 -50.48 26.10 -75.82
N LEU A 903 -49.80 26.98 -76.55
CA LEU A 903 -50.46 28.04 -77.29
C LEU A 903 -51.10 27.47 -78.55
N ILE A 904 -52.37 27.79 -78.76
CA ILE A 904 -53.04 27.65 -80.05
C ILE A 904 -53.37 29.06 -80.51
N LYS A 905 -52.86 29.49 -81.66
CA LYS A 905 -53.21 30.79 -82.25
C LYS A 905 -54.53 30.71 -82.98
N ARG A 906 -55.19 31.86 -83.16
CA ARG A 906 -56.51 31.95 -83.84
C ARG A 906 -56.50 31.32 -85.24
N THR A 907 -55.37 31.39 -85.93
CA THR A 907 -55.19 30.88 -87.30
C THR A 907 -54.62 29.47 -87.38
N ASP A 908 -54.32 28.83 -86.24
CA ASP A 908 -53.70 27.51 -86.25
C ASP A 908 -54.71 26.43 -86.67
N PRO A 909 -54.40 25.60 -87.67
CA PRO A 909 -55.26 24.50 -88.05
C PRO A 909 -55.26 23.42 -86.97
N LEU A 910 -56.45 22.97 -86.56
CA LEU A 910 -56.65 21.84 -85.64
C LEU A 910 -57.40 20.70 -86.34
N ARG A 911 -56.94 19.46 -86.10
CA ARG A 911 -57.58 18.22 -86.51
C ARG A 911 -58.34 17.61 -85.34
N THR A 912 -59.52 17.05 -85.61
CA THR A 912 -60.23 16.25 -84.61
C THR A 912 -59.38 15.07 -84.16
N GLY A 913 -59.35 14.80 -82.85
CA GLY A 913 -58.61 13.70 -82.24
C GLY A 913 -57.64 14.17 -81.16
N THR A 914 -56.85 13.24 -80.64
CA THR A 914 -55.92 13.49 -79.53
C THR A 914 -54.57 13.96 -80.03
N TYR A 915 -54.10 15.06 -79.45
CA TYR A 915 -52.74 15.55 -79.61
C TYR A 915 -51.89 15.08 -78.44
N SER A 916 -50.76 14.44 -78.71
CA SER A 916 -49.86 13.96 -77.66
C SER A 916 -48.40 14.15 -78.02
N LYS A 917 -47.56 14.16 -76.99
CA LYS A 917 -46.11 14.14 -77.09
C LYS A 917 -45.55 13.40 -75.88
N THR A 918 -44.64 12.46 -76.14
CA THR A 918 -43.88 11.80 -75.07
C THR A 918 -42.68 12.65 -74.69
N LEU A 919 -42.50 12.88 -73.39
CA LEU A 919 -41.38 13.61 -72.81
C LEU A 919 -40.63 12.70 -71.85
N THR A 920 -39.30 12.83 -71.83
CA THR A 920 -38.44 12.12 -70.88
C THR A 920 -37.98 13.11 -69.82
N PHE A 921 -38.19 12.76 -68.55
CA PHE A 921 -37.69 13.54 -67.41
C PHE A 921 -36.52 12.79 -66.79
N THR A 922 -35.41 13.50 -66.56
CA THR A 922 -34.18 12.93 -66.04
C THR A 922 -33.79 13.64 -64.75
N LEU A 923 -33.62 12.87 -63.68
CA LEU A 923 -33.01 13.32 -62.44
C LEU A 923 -31.56 12.81 -62.40
N SER A 924 -30.58 13.70 -62.29
CA SER A 924 -29.15 13.36 -62.24
C SER A 924 -28.41 14.24 -61.23
N THR A 925 -27.25 13.79 -60.76
CA THR A 925 -26.30 14.66 -60.03
C THR A 925 -25.65 15.64 -61.00
N THR A 926 -25.24 16.81 -60.50
CA THR A 926 -24.49 17.79 -61.31
C THR A 926 -23.00 17.49 -61.37
N THR A 927 -22.52 16.62 -60.47
CA THR A 927 -21.18 16.03 -60.47
C THR A 927 -21.32 14.51 -60.34
N PRO A 928 -21.36 13.75 -61.44
CA PRO A 928 -21.62 12.30 -61.42
C PRO A 928 -20.58 11.46 -60.69
#